data_AF-A0A7D5NEG7-F1
#
_entry.id   AF-A0A7D5NEG7-F1
#
_cell.length_a   1.000
_cell.length_b   1.000
_cell.length_c   1.000
_cell.angle_alpha   90.00
_cell.angle_beta   90.00
_cell.angle_gamma   90.00
#
_symmetry.space_group_name_H-M   'P 1'
#
loop_
_entity.id
_entity.type
_entity.pdbx_description
1 polymer ?
#
loop_
_entity_poly.entity_id
_entity_poly.type
_entity_poly.pdbx_seq_one_letter_code
_entity_poly.pdbx_strand_id
1 'polypeptide(L)'
;MKKFFSIVLSLIFATLPLFSQSIDSRGKDFWITFLPNYHNYKYHSNQLFRLSDSIYIFIASDKPTRGKIEYFDVLGNPYTVNFTINNPDELYIFKVPFNDYELLGFNDMATEWRQNMDEIPVKLSFHVTSEDYINVYAHSQGNKSSDAFLVLPTQSLGKDYIVLAYKSDGYFLSAGGRTPSEFAIVATEDSTVVNIEPSTPTYANGSAQQTVTLNKGEVYLVQADIEANPIADLTGTIVSANKPIALFGGHQRATVPVEKFIGATSPSRDFLCEQIPPVKAWGKSAYLVPFPQPAQITRTGTDIFRVLAANDNTIVYLNGIQLTTLNRGQYYEGALQTAGTITATGPILVAQYKKTSNDGGATYISDPFMMIIPPEEQFIENCKLINIQAYEIQDNLQFTKVYQEHYITLVVPSDALTQTRIDGNLVPPSQFISIPNSNYYYVHFKVNEGKHSVNSSKPIGVYAYGYGPANSYGYIGGMYFKGRDWTPPKLVFDSSYCFKVFYKFSETEELDTWIDSLYVENARNVDFTTNFEKGKKEVTVEFNLVNPFEDGYFSLSVIDSAQNRTTINKDIFGFTLKHPSGSANRYQIVQVNASQGVPLTVALPIQNYGKSNVSISKILINNPILTYYGNLPRTINSETIDTLYFVLNEMPTSSDTIYIQIGNECIESNFVALIFYRSDCDFSEFNFKTFENPTKIIFVGNASKVQDYIQLTPPAVNKAGAIWYADLLPVVSGFRTEFSFRIRSGSNNTCFDSSIPGADGIAFVIQNFIPYAIGNYGGGIGYDGIPNSVAIEFDTYSNDSTQIENFFDPNGNHVAVQTFGQKSNSSKHQKPYTLGINRNIMPILNDGTIYYSRIVYNEKARTLEVYLDTTQEFTDPILTVREFDLSSILKLDRGYRAYLGFTSATGCAYESHELLSWYVCPNPPDPTREVENETLNADNIIYPNPVDDFAYIQTEKFPISVKLINNLGEVLLELNNSYDNKIDFRLLPAGVYFVEISNGTTKIVNKVIKLR
;
A
#
# COMPACT_ATOMS: atom_id res chain seq x y z
N MET A 1 49.94 17.13 65.77
CA MET A 1 48.56 17.61 66.04
C MET A 1 47.57 16.70 65.34
N LYS A 2 46.63 16.13 66.10
CA LYS A 2 45.40 15.44 65.67
C LYS A 2 45.56 14.13 64.86
N LYS A 3 45.90 13.00 65.50
CA LYS A 3 44.93 11.91 65.84
C LYS A 3 43.54 12.36 66.32
N PHE A 4 42.53 11.53 66.04
CA PHE A 4 41.07 11.69 66.27
C PHE A 4 40.30 12.38 65.14
N PHE A 5 39.87 11.63 64.12
CA PHE A 5 38.52 11.72 63.51
C PHE A 5 38.31 10.62 62.43
N SER A 6 38.66 9.35 62.73
CA SER A 6 38.53 8.25 61.75
C SER A 6 37.77 7.00 62.22
N ILE A 7 37.18 6.95 63.44
CA ILE A 7 36.54 5.72 63.95
C ILE A 7 35.36 6.05 64.87
N VAL A 8 34.28 6.72 64.40
CA VAL A 8 32.92 6.70 65.02
C VAL A 8 31.80 6.93 63.98
N LEU A 9 31.95 6.51 62.72
CA LEU A 9 30.84 6.54 61.75
C LEU A 9 30.77 5.25 60.92
N SER A 10 30.94 4.11 61.60
CA SER A 10 30.80 2.76 61.04
C SER A 10 29.99 1.83 61.94
N LEU A 11 29.10 2.39 62.76
CA LEU A 11 28.05 1.65 63.46
C LEU A 11 26.77 2.49 63.38
N ILE A 12 25.66 1.83 63.03
CA ILE A 12 24.32 2.39 62.69
C ILE A 12 24.16 2.79 61.21
N PHE A 13 24.42 1.84 60.30
CA PHE A 13 23.43 1.57 59.26
C PHE A 13 22.97 0.14 59.50
N ALA A 14 22.04 -0.03 60.45
CA ALA A 14 21.18 -1.19 60.40
C ALA A 14 20.50 -1.11 59.03
N THR A 15 20.79 -2.08 58.16
CA THR A 15 19.99 -2.35 56.98
C THR A 15 18.60 -2.71 57.48
N LEU A 16 17.76 -1.70 57.73
CA LEU A 16 16.33 -1.91 57.76
C LEU A 16 16.00 -2.40 56.35
N PRO A 17 15.47 -3.62 56.18
CA PRO A 17 14.88 -3.97 54.91
C PRO A 17 13.82 -2.89 54.64
N LEU A 18 14.05 -2.11 53.57
CA LEU A 18 12.98 -1.38 52.90
C LEU A 18 12.02 -2.46 52.39
N PHE A 19 11.13 -2.92 53.26
CA PHE A 19 9.94 -3.63 52.82
C PHE A 19 9.15 -2.60 52.04
N SER A 20 9.21 -2.68 50.71
CA SER A 20 8.26 -2.01 49.83
C SER A 20 6.87 -2.32 50.38
N GLN A 21 6.17 -1.30 50.88
CA GLN A 21 4.84 -1.46 51.44
C GLN A 21 3.93 -1.91 50.28
N SER A 22 3.39 -3.12 50.35
CA SER A 22 2.46 -3.62 49.36
C SER A 22 1.18 -2.78 49.41
N ILE A 23 0.80 -2.14 48.30
CA ILE A 23 -0.46 -1.43 48.18
C ILE A 23 -1.59 -2.47 48.18
N ASP A 24 -2.57 -2.31 49.07
CA ASP A 24 -3.74 -3.17 49.21
C ASP A 24 -5.03 -2.34 49.35
N SER A 25 -6.15 -3.01 49.68
CA SER A 25 -7.45 -2.38 49.90
C SER A 25 -7.53 -1.57 51.20
N ARG A 26 -6.48 -1.55 52.04
CA ARG A 26 -6.41 -0.67 53.21
C ARG A 26 -5.80 0.67 52.81
N GLY A 27 -6.28 1.74 53.41
CA GLY A 27 -5.75 3.08 53.18
C GLY A 27 -6.21 4.10 54.21
N LYS A 28 -5.90 5.37 53.93
CA LYS A 28 -6.22 6.50 54.81
C LYS A 28 -7.14 7.54 54.19
N ASP A 29 -7.47 7.38 52.91
CA ASP A 29 -8.20 8.34 52.09
C ASP A 29 -9.04 7.55 51.07
N PHE A 30 -10.36 7.77 51.06
CA PHE A 30 -11.31 7.03 50.24
C PHE A 30 -12.41 7.95 49.70
N TRP A 31 -12.83 7.70 48.47
CA TRP A 31 -13.94 8.39 47.81
C TRP A 31 -15.05 7.41 47.48
N ILE A 32 -16.27 7.75 47.85
CA ILE A 32 -17.47 6.90 47.70
C ILE A 32 -18.57 7.73 47.06
N THR A 33 -19.35 7.12 46.18
CA THR A 33 -20.68 7.61 45.78
C THR A 33 -21.65 6.44 45.78
N PHE A 34 -22.94 6.72 45.86
CA PHE A 34 -23.98 5.70 45.75
C PHE A 34 -24.71 5.90 44.42
N LEU A 35 -24.67 4.89 43.55
CA LEU A 35 -25.43 4.88 42.29
C LEU A 35 -26.94 4.86 42.61
N PRO A 36 -27.80 5.36 41.71
CA PRO A 36 -29.25 5.32 41.90
C PRO A 36 -29.76 3.91 42.20
N ASN A 37 -30.32 3.68 43.39
CA ASN A 37 -30.98 2.44 43.76
C ASN A 37 -32.50 2.61 43.65
N TYR A 38 -33.23 1.50 43.56
CA TYR A 38 -34.69 1.48 43.56
C TYR A 38 -35.31 1.43 44.96
N HIS A 39 -36.00 2.50 45.33
CA HIS A 39 -36.63 2.69 46.63
C HIS A 39 -38.15 2.64 46.57
N ASN A 40 -38.75 1.47 46.85
CA ASN A 40 -40.21 1.25 46.77
C ASN A 40 -41.04 2.26 47.59
N TYR A 41 -40.47 2.79 48.67
CA TYR A 41 -41.16 3.67 49.61
C TYR A 41 -40.80 5.15 49.52
N LYS A 42 -40.00 5.57 48.52
CA LYS A 42 -39.56 6.97 48.36
C LYS A 42 -40.70 7.99 48.43
N TYR A 43 -41.82 7.69 47.77
CA TYR A 43 -43.01 8.56 47.71
C TYR A 43 -44.15 8.14 48.65
N HIS A 44 -43.88 7.25 49.60
CA HIS A 44 -44.90 6.78 50.52
C HIS A 44 -45.45 7.95 51.38
N SER A 45 -46.74 7.95 51.70
CA SER A 45 -47.39 9.07 52.42
C SER A 45 -46.87 9.23 53.87
N ASN A 46 -46.54 8.12 54.52
CA ASN A 46 -45.93 8.10 55.85
C ASN A 46 -44.41 8.30 55.77
N GLN A 47 -43.90 9.29 56.51
CA GLN A 47 -42.50 9.67 56.56
C GLN A 47 -41.57 8.54 57.05
N LEU A 48 -42.03 7.66 57.94
CA LEU A 48 -41.21 6.54 58.43
C LEU A 48 -40.78 5.60 57.30
N PHE A 49 -41.68 5.37 56.34
CA PHE A 49 -41.39 4.57 55.14
C PHE A 49 -40.47 5.32 54.17
N ARG A 50 -40.63 6.65 54.01
CA ARG A 50 -39.75 7.43 53.12
C ARG A 50 -38.30 7.50 53.62
N LEU A 51 -38.10 7.42 54.93
CA LEU A 51 -36.79 7.53 55.58
C LEU A 51 -36.25 6.19 56.08
N SER A 52 -36.91 5.05 55.77
CA SER A 52 -36.48 3.74 56.26
C SER A 52 -35.22 3.22 55.57
N ASP A 53 -35.14 3.45 54.27
CA ASP A 53 -34.06 2.99 53.42
C ASP A 53 -32.81 3.84 53.67
N SER A 54 -31.62 3.24 53.58
CA SER A 54 -30.41 3.86 54.08
C SER A 54 -29.18 3.46 53.30
N ILE A 55 -28.22 4.38 53.28
CA ILE A 55 -26.84 4.11 52.85
C ILE A 55 -25.97 3.91 54.08
N TYR A 56 -25.03 2.97 53.98
CA TYR A 56 -24.12 2.62 55.07
C TYR A 56 -22.67 2.68 54.61
N ILE A 57 -21.80 3.14 55.51
CA ILE A 57 -20.34 3.05 55.37
C ILE A 57 -19.81 2.34 56.61
N PHE A 58 -19.14 1.21 56.40
CA PHE A 58 -18.58 0.36 57.43
C PHE A 58 -17.06 0.53 57.45
N ILE A 59 -16.49 0.87 58.60
CA ILE A 59 -15.05 1.15 58.74
C ILE A 59 -14.43 0.20 59.78
N ALA A 60 -13.53 -0.66 59.30
CA ALA A 60 -12.75 -1.58 60.13
C ALA A 60 -11.29 -1.12 60.25
N SER A 61 -10.65 -1.38 61.40
CA SER A 61 -9.21 -1.12 61.58
C SER A 61 -8.51 -2.22 62.35
N ASP A 62 -7.21 -2.39 62.11
CA ASP A 62 -6.35 -3.31 62.84
C ASP A 62 -5.82 -2.72 64.15
N LYS A 63 -6.00 -1.42 64.36
CA LYS A 63 -5.57 -0.70 65.56
C LYS A 63 -6.52 0.44 65.91
N PRO A 64 -6.48 0.96 67.15
CA PRO A 64 -7.30 2.11 67.50
C PRO A 64 -6.98 3.29 66.59
N THR A 65 -8.02 3.95 66.06
CA THR A 65 -7.85 5.02 65.06
C THR A 65 -8.98 6.04 65.17
N ARG A 66 -8.75 7.22 64.60
CA ARG A 66 -9.76 8.28 64.43
C ARG A 66 -9.72 8.80 63.00
N GLY A 67 -10.85 9.36 62.58
CA GLY A 67 -11.01 9.88 61.23
C GLY A 67 -12.26 10.73 61.10
N LYS A 68 -12.58 11.10 59.86
CA LYS A 68 -13.78 11.87 59.52
C LYS A 68 -14.38 11.39 58.20
N ILE A 69 -15.68 11.64 58.06
CA ILE A 69 -16.47 11.46 56.84
C ILE A 69 -17.03 12.83 56.45
N GLU A 70 -16.67 13.31 55.27
CA GLU A 70 -17.13 14.57 54.70
C GLU A 70 -18.04 14.29 53.51
N TYR A 71 -19.20 14.93 53.41
CA TYR A 71 -20.20 14.67 52.37
C TYR A 71 -21.13 15.87 52.18
N PHE A 72 -21.93 15.87 51.12
CA PHE A 72 -22.92 16.90 50.85
C PHE A 72 -24.30 16.30 50.63
N ASP A 73 -25.35 17.06 50.93
CA ASP A 73 -26.70 16.72 50.47
C ASP A 73 -26.95 17.18 49.02
N VAL A 74 -28.10 16.77 48.46
CA VAL A 74 -28.57 17.16 47.12
C VAL A 74 -28.70 18.68 46.91
N LEU A 75 -28.75 19.48 47.98
CA LEU A 75 -28.79 20.94 47.94
C LEU A 75 -27.38 21.57 47.99
N GLY A 76 -26.33 20.74 48.13
CA GLY A 76 -24.94 21.17 48.22
C GLY A 76 -24.52 21.64 49.60
N ASN A 77 -25.29 21.35 50.67
CA ASN A 77 -24.87 21.68 52.03
C ASN A 77 -23.80 20.68 52.50
N PRO A 78 -22.65 21.15 53.04
CA PRO A 78 -21.60 20.27 53.53
C PRO A 78 -21.90 19.73 54.93
N TYR A 79 -21.51 18.48 55.17
CA TYR A 79 -21.56 17.81 56.46
C TYR A 79 -20.21 17.17 56.79
N THR A 80 -19.89 17.07 58.08
CA THR A 80 -18.70 16.38 58.57
C THR A 80 -19.03 15.59 59.83
N VAL A 81 -18.69 14.30 59.83
CA VAL A 81 -18.84 13.42 60.99
C VAL A 81 -17.48 12.84 61.36
N ASN A 82 -17.02 13.15 62.58
CA ASN A 82 -15.81 12.53 63.13
C ASN A 82 -16.15 11.15 63.70
N PHE A 83 -15.24 10.20 63.54
CA PHE A 83 -15.36 8.86 64.10
C PHE A 83 -14.12 8.45 64.89
N THR A 84 -14.29 7.49 65.79
CA THR A 84 -13.20 6.89 66.56
C THR A 84 -13.48 5.40 66.75
N ILE A 85 -12.48 4.57 66.49
CA ILE A 85 -12.48 3.14 66.78
C ILE A 85 -11.51 2.95 67.94
N ASN A 86 -12.04 2.76 69.15
CA ASN A 86 -11.22 2.57 70.35
C ASN A 86 -10.73 1.12 70.48
N ASN A 87 -11.58 0.17 70.09
CA ASN A 87 -11.31 -1.25 70.11
C ASN A 87 -11.16 -1.74 68.65
N PRO A 88 -10.01 -2.29 68.22
CA PRO A 88 -9.84 -2.82 66.85
C PRO A 88 -10.74 -4.01 66.52
N ASP A 89 -11.38 -4.59 67.53
CA ASP A 89 -12.42 -5.59 67.34
C ASP A 89 -13.78 -4.93 67.06
N GLU A 90 -13.97 -3.63 67.25
CA GLU A 90 -15.22 -2.95 66.90
C GLU A 90 -15.16 -2.33 65.50
N LEU A 91 -16.33 -2.14 64.90
CA LEU A 91 -16.49 -1.50 63.61
C LEU A 91 -17.26 -0.20 63.80
N TYR A 92 -16.83 0.85 63.09
CA TYR A 92 -17.61 2.08 63.04
C TYR A 92 -18.63 1.99 61.89
N ILE A 93 -19.92 2.18 62.22
CA ILE A 93 -21.02 2.16 61.26
C ILE A 93 -21.52 3.59 61.09
N PHE A 94 -21.35 4.15 59.91
CA PHE A 94 -22.03 5.37 59.49
C PHE A 94 -23.31 4.99 58.73
N LYS A 95 -24.41 5.70 59.03
CA LYS A 95 -25.73 5.47 58.43
C LYS A 95 -26.46 6.80 58.24
N VAL A 96 -27.00 7.03 57.05
CA VAL A 96 -27.94 8.12 56.76
C VAL A 96 -29.08 7.64 55.84
N PRO A 97 -30.26 8.30 55.85
CA PRO A 97 -31.31 8.02 54.86
C PRO A 97 -30.80 8.24 53.44
N PHE A 98 -31.29 7.49 52.45
CA PHE A 98 -30.81 7.62 51.05
C PHE A 98 -31.21 8.96 50.37
N ASN A 99 -32.39 9.49 50.70
CA ASN A 99 -33.14 10.43 49.84
C ASN A 99 -32.41 11.74 49.50
N ASP A 100 -31.51 12.20 50.35
CA ASP A 100 -30.76 13.46 50.15
C ASP A 100 -29.28 13.23 49.82
N TYR A 101 -28.83 11.98 49.72
CA TYR A 101 -27.40 11.64 49.63
C TYR A 101 -27.04 10.58 48.58
N GLU A 102 -28.03 9.97 47.93
CA GLU A 102 -27.86 9.09 46.77
C GLU A 102 -28.01 9.88 45.46
N LEU A 103 -27.28 9.47 44.41
CA LEU A 103 -27.45 10.04 43.07
C LEU A 103 -28.87 9.82 42.55
N LEU A 104 -29.41 10.79 41.81
CA LEU A 104 -30.73 10.70 41.19
C LEU A 104 -30.59 10.44 39.69
N GLY A 105 -31.02 9.25 39.25
CA GLY A 105 -31.02 8.87 37.84
C GLY A 105 -32.33 9.16 37.10
N PHE A 106 -32.39 8.71 35.85
CA PHE A 106 -33.53 8.78 34.94
C PHE A 106 -34.81 8.19 35.53
N ASN A 107 -34.76 6.94 36.02
CA ASN A 107 -35.91 6.33 36.68
C ASN A 107 -35.89 6.69 38.16
N ASP A 108 -36.90 7.46 38.55
CA ASP A 108 -37.16 7.84 39.92
C ASP A 108 -38.49 7.25 40.42
N MET A 109 -38.54 5.93 40.58
CA MET A 109 -39.67 5.18 41.17
C MET A 109 -41.03 5.46 40.52
N ALA A 110 -41.08 5.49 39.18
CA ALA A 110 -42.26 5.80 38.37
C ALA A 110 -42.70 7.28 38.30
N THR A 111 -42.02 8.21 38.97
CA THR A 111 -42.20 9.64 38.68
C THR A 111 -41.20 10.09 37.65
N GLU A 112 -41.60 10.05 36.39
CA GLU A 112 -40.77 10.57 35.32
C GLU A 112 -40.62 12.11 35.45
N TRP A 113 -39.46 12.65 35.04
CA TRP A 113 -39.24 14.06 34.67
C TRP A 113 -39.06 15.13 35.76
N ARG A 114 -38.73 14.81 37.02
CA ARG A 114 -38.63 15.87 38.05
C ARG A 114 -37.22 16.38 38.33
N GLN A 115 -36.22 15.52 38.53
CA GLN A 115 -34.81 15.90 38.75
C GLN A 115 -33.90 14.74 38.36
N ASN A 116 -33.05 14.92 37.35
CA ASN A 116 -32.08 13.92 36.88
C ASN A 116 -30.67 14.52 37.01
N MET A 117 -29.73 13.74 37.55
CA MET A 117 -28.31 14.08 37.69
C MET A 117 -27.42 13.39 36.67
N ASP A 118 -28.00 12.70 35.70
CA ASP A 118 -27.28 12.04 34.63
C ASP A 118 -26.52 13.06 33.78
N GLU A 119 -25.24 12.75 33.57
CA GLU A 119 -24.31 13.48 32.72
C GLU A 119 -24.16 14.97 33.07
N ILE A 120 -24.32 15.29 34.35
CA ILE A 120 -24.01 16.59 34.94
C ILE A 120 -23.13 16.44 36.20
N PRO A 121 -22.11 17.29 36.41
CA PRO A 121 -21.32 17.28 37.64
C PRO A 121 -22.15 17.64 38.88
N VAL A 122 -22.12 16.81 39.92
CA VAL A 122 -22.80 17.04 41.22
C VAL A 122 -21.86 16.73 42.40
N LYS A 123 -22.20 17.13 43.62
CA LYS A 123 -21.34 16.94 44.82
C LYS A 123 -21.81 15.85 45.78
N LEU A 124 -22.40 14.76 45.25
CA LEU A 124 -22.93 13.66 46.05
C LEU A 124 -21.89 12.55 46.30
N SER A 125 -20.73 12.93 46.84
CA SER A 125 -19.70 11.97 47.27
C SER A 125 -19.48 12.01 48.78
N PHE A 126 -18.95 10.92 49.32
CA PHE A 126 -18.43 10.80 50.68
C PHE A 126 -16.91 10.64 50.62
N HIS A 127 -16.21 11.50 51.36
CA HIS A 127 -14.77 11.46 51.53
C HIS A 127 -14.43 10.98 52.94
N VAL A 128 -13.82 9.79 53.04
CA VAL A 128 -13.42 9.20 54.32
C VAL A 128 -11.92 9.37 54.48
N THR A 129 -11.50 9.97 55.59
CA THR A 129 -10.08 10.11 55.96
C THR A 129 -9.81 9.59 57.36
N SER A 130 -8.64 8.98 57.56
CA SER A 130 -8.22 8.42 58.85
C SER A 130 -6.74 8.62 59.12
N GLU A 131 -6.37 8.59 60.41
CA GLU A 131 -4.95 8.70 60.80
C GLU A 131 -4.16 7.43 60.47
N ASP A 132 -4.84 6.29 60.46
CA ASP A 132 -4.29 4.97 60.24
C ASP A 132 -5.01 4.21 59.15
N TYR A 133 -4.34 3.16 58.63
CA TYR A 133 -4.90 2.30 57.59
C TYR A 133 -6.18 1.60 58.09
N ILE A 134 -7.26 1.76 57.32
CA ILE A 134 -8.59 1.18 57.55
C ILE A 134 -9.05 0.40 56.31
N ASN A 135 -9.98 -0.54 56.49
CA ASN A 135 -10.80 -1.09 55.41
C ASN A 135 -12.16 -0.40 55.42
N VAL A 136 -12.69 -0.09 54.24
CA VAL A 136 -13.98 0.58 54.08
C VAL A 136 -14.87 -0.24 53.16
N TYR A 137 -16.11 -0.48 53.58
CA TYR A 137 -17.14 -1.12 52.78
C TYR A 137 -18.37 -0.22 52.74
N ALA A 138 -19.09 -0.21 51.63
CA ALA A 138 -20.29 0.58 51.47
C ALA A 138 -21.48 -0.30 51.06
N HIS A 139 -22.68 0.13 51.41
CA HIS A 139 -23.92 -0.60 51.17
C HIS A 139 -25.07 0.35 50.90
N SER A 140 -25.74 0.20 49.76
CA SER A 140 -27.03 0.85 49.51
C SER A 140 -28.14 -0.14 49.83
N GLN A 141 -29.04 0.25 50.72
CA GLN A 141 -30.18 -0.58 51.11
C GLN A 141 -31.48 0.17 50.85
N GLY A 142 -32.25 -0.36 49.89
CA GLY A 142 -33.64 -0.10 49.65
C GLY A 142 -34.52 -1.27 50.11
N ASN A 143 -35.83 -1.02 50.23
CA ASN A 143 -36.80 -2.09 50.44
C ASN A 143 -36.72 -3.09 49.26
N LYS A 144 -36.30 -4.34 49.52
CA LYS A 144 -36.08 -5.38 48.49
C LYS A 144 -35.21 -4.93 47.29
N SER A 145 -34.20 -4.09 47.55
CA SER A 145 -33.24 -3.64 46.53
C SER A 145 -31.94 -3.16 47.20
N SER A 146 -30.84 -3.89 47.12
CA SER A 146 -29.59 -3.56 47.77
C SER A 146 -28.39 -4.26 47.15
N ASP A 147 -27.22 -3.68 47.33
CA ASP A 147 -25.94 -4.36 47.15
C ASP A 147 -24.87 -3.70 48.03
N ALA A 148 -23.71 -4.31 48.12
CA ALA A 148 -22.56 -3.77 48.86
C ALA A 148 -21.28 -3.93 48.06
N PHE A 149 -20.28 -3.13 48.36
CA PHE A 149 -18.99 -3.18 47.68
C PHE A 149 -17.83 -2.83 48.60
N LEU A 150 -16.65 -3.32 48.24
CA LEU A 150 -15.38 -2.88 48.83
C LEU A 150 -15.04 -1.47 48.31
N VAL A 151 -14.67 -0.57 49.21
CA VAL A 151 -14.21 0.77 48.82
C VAL A 151 -12.69 0.78 48.70
N LEU A 152 -12.20 1.19 47.53
CA LEU A 152 -10.78 1.28 47.21
C LEU A 152 -10.18 2.58 47.73
N PRO A 153 -9.00 2.54 48.39
CA PRO A 153 -8.34 3.74 48.85
C PRO A 153 -7.73 4.51 47.68
N THR A 154 -7.58 5.83 47.82
CA THR A 154 -7.10 6.74 46.77
C THR A 154 -5.74 6.33 46.18
N GLN A 155 -4.85 5.74 46.99
CA GLN A 155 -3.55 5.20 46.54
C GLN A 155 -3.68 4.04 45.53
N SER A 156 -4.82 3.34 45.52
CA SER A 156 -5.09 2.17 44.66
C SER A 156 -5.85 2.55 43.39
N LEU A 157 -6.37 3.78 43.32
CA LEU A 157 -7.09 4.31 42.15
C LEU A 157 -6.14 4.58 40.97
N GLY A 158 -6.70 4.70 39.77
CA GLY A 158 -5.96 4.90 38.53
C GLY A 158 -6.59 5.95 37.63
N LYS A 159 -6.09 6.03 36.39
CA LYS A 159 -6.56 6.98 35.37
C LYS A 159 -7.35 6.32 34.26
N ASP A 160 -7.11 5.03 34.02
CA ASP A 160 -7.69 4.26 32.93
C ASP A 160 -8.59 3.16 33.47
N TYR A 161 -9.83 3.17 33.00
CA TYR A 161 -10.89 2.25 33.38
C TYR A 161 -11.64 1.77 32.14
N ILE A 162 -12.18 0.57 32.25
CA ILE A 162 -13.23 0.10 31.35
C ILE A 162 -14.39 -0.28 32.25
N VAL A 163 -15.56 0.30 31.99
CA VAL A 163 -16.76 0.08 32.80
C VAL A 163 -17.17 -1.39 32.71
N LEU A 164 -17.47 -1.96 33.87
CA LEU A 164 -18.16 -3.24 33.98
C LEU A 164 -19.46 -2.99 34.74
N ALA A 165 -20.58 -3.22 34.06
CA ALA A 165 -21.93 -2.96 34.53
C ALA A 165 -22.82 -4.18 34.23
N TYR A 166 -24.13 -4.00 34.22
CA TYR A 166 -25.07 -5.03 33.78
C TYR A 166 -26.10 -4.49 32.78
N LYS A 167 -26.69 -5.38 31.97
CA LYS A 167 -27.72 -5.02 30.96
C LYS A 167 -28.91 -4.34 31.63
N SER A 168 -29.42 -3.29 30.98
CA SER A 168 -30.62 -2.57 31.38
C SER A 168 -31.84 -3.49 31.40
N ASP A 169 -32.79 -3.20 32.28
CA ASP A 169 -34.05 -3.90 32.41
C ASP A 169 -35.23 -3.02 31.95
N GLY A 170 -35.27 -2.74 30.64
CA GLY A 170 -36.16 -1.77 30.02
C GLY A 170 -37.47 -2.33 29.44
N TYR A 171 -37.71 -3.65 29.50
CA TYR A 171 -38.89 -4.31 28.91
C TYR A 171 -40.13 -4.37 29.83
N PHE A 172 -40.05 -3.80 31.04
CA PHE A 172 -41.17 -3.77 31.97
C PHE A 172 -42.33 -2.92 31.46
N LEU A 173 -43.56 -3.44 31.56
CA LEU A 173 -44.77 -2.77 31.08
C LEU A 173 -45.09 -1.47 31.84
N SER A 174 -44.79 -1.42 33.13
CA SER A 174 -44.93 -0.20 33.92
C SER A 174 -43.70 0.69 33.72
N ALA A 175 -43.89 1.97 33.38
CA ALA A 175 -42.80 2.93 33.22
C ALA A 175 -41.83 2.93 34.41
N GLY A 176 -42.36 2.88 35.64
CA GLY A 176 -41.54 2.79 36.87
C GLY A 176 -40.73 1.50 37.03
N GLY A 177 -41.04 0.44 36.29
CA GLY A 177 -40.29 -0.81 36.34
C GLY A 177 -39.04 -0.81 35.44
N ARG A 178 -38.86 0.17 34.55
CA ARG A 178 -37.80 0.17 33.55
C ARG A 178 -36.54 0.84 34.10
N THR A 179 -35.47 0.09 34.37
CA THR A 179 -34.27 0.65 35.06
C THR A 179 -33.01 0.45 34.22
N PRO A 180 -32.07 1.41 34.22
CA PRO A 180 -30.90 1.38 33.34
C PRO A 180 -29.67 0.67 33.92
N SER A 181 -28.80 0.24 33.01
CA SER A 181 -27.36 0.06 33.24
C SER A 181 -26.73 1.40 33.59
N GLU A 182 -25.78 1.42 34.54
CA GLU A 182 -25.23 2.68 35.03
C GLU A 182 -23.78 2.59 35.53
N PHE A 183 -23.09 3.72 35.52
CA PHE A 183 -21.82 3.91 36.21
C PHE A 183 -21.69 5.35 36.72
N ALA A 184 -20.81 5.59 37.69
CA ALA A 184 -20.47 6.93 38.14
C ALA A 184 -18.97 7.09 38.37
N ILE A 185 -18.50 8.32 38.22
CA ILE A 185 -17.11 8.71 38.37
C ILE A 185 -17.00 9.75 39.48
N VAL A 186 -16.06 9.60 40.41
CA VAL A 186 -15.73 10.60 41.43
C VAL A 186 -14.30 11.10 41.22
N ALA A 187 -14.13 12.42 41.11
CA ALA A 187 -12.82 13.04 40.98
C ALA A 187 -12.13 13.19 42.35
N THR A 188 -10.87 12.74 42.44
CA THR A 188 -10.09 12.81 43.69
C THR A 188 -9.35 14.15 43.87
N GLU A 189 -9.28 14.93 42.80
CA GLU A 189 -8.53 16.19 42.70
C GLU A 189 -9.27 17.22 41.83
N ASP A 190 -8.96 18.50 42.03
CA ASP A 190 -9.50 19.59 41.22
C ASP A 190 -9.02 19.54 39.77
N SER A 191 -9.83 20.06 38.85
CA SER A 191 -9.50 20.12 37.41
C SER A 191 -9.12 18.74 36.82
N THR A 192 -9.82 17.70 37.25
CA THR A 192 -9.72 16.36 36.67
C THR A 192 -10.50 16.33 35.37
N VAL A 193 -9.79 16.13 34.25
CA VAL A 193 -10.39 16.00 32.92
C VAL A 193 -10.59 14.52 32.65
N VAL A 194 -11.82 14.13 32.37
CA VAL A 194 -12.26 12.76 32.11
C VAL A 194 -12.80 12.68 30.68
N ASN A 195 -12.32 11.71 29.91
CA ASN A 195 -12.84 11.36 28.59
C ASN A 195 -13.59 10.03 28.67
N ILE A 196 -14.79 9.99 28.09
CA ILE A 196 -15.69 8.84 28.10
C ILE A 196 -16.02 8.47 26.65
N GLU A 197 -15.74 7.23 26.28
CA GLU A 197 -16.14 6.62 25.02
C GLU A 197 -17.21 5.54 25.30
N PRO A 198 -18.49 5.87 25.10
CA PRO A 198 -19.59 5.00 25.50
C PRO A 198 -19.69 3.74 24.61
N SER A 199 -19.93 2.58 25.23
CA SER A 199 -20.13 1.31 24.50
C SER A 199 -21.55 1.15 23.92
N THR A 200 -22.50 1.94 24.41
CA THR A 200 -23.90 1.97 23.98
C THR A 200 -24.45 3.39 24.18
N PRO A 201 -25.55 3.80 23.52
CA PRO A 201 -26.14 5.12 23.75
C PRO A 201 -26.41 5.38 25.24
N THR A 202 -25.93 6.53 25.71
CA THR A 202 -26.18 7.10 27.04
C THR A 202 -27.41 8.00 27.00
N TYR A 203 -28.08 8.18 28.14
CA TYR A 203 -29.37 8.84 28.20
C TYR A 203 -29.32 10.32 27.77
N ALA A 204 -28.35 11.11 28.21
CA ALA A 204 -28.28 12.54 27.88
C ALA A 204 -27.42 12.88 26.64
N ASN A 205 -26.38 12.10 26.33
CA ASN A 205 -25.42 12.38 25.25
C ASN A 205 -25.44 11.33 24.12
N GLY A 206 -26.30 10.31 24.18
CA GLY A 206 -26.38 9.26 23.17
C GLY A 206 -25.04 8.52 23.00
N SER A 207 -24.59 8.28 21.77
CA SER A 207 -23.31 7.62 21.48
C SER A 207 -22.12 8.59 21.36
N ALA A 208 -22.29 9.87 21.74
CA ALA A 208 -21.21 10.85 21.61
C ALA A 208 -20.08 10.56 22.62
N GLN A 209 -18.83 10.73 22.18
CA GLN A 209 -17.69 10.81 23.10
C GLN A 209 -17.83 12.07 23.97
N GLN A 210 -17.57 11.93 25.26
CA GLN A 210 -17.75 13.02 26.23
C GLN A 210 -16.39 13.40 26.82
N THR A 211 -16.18 14.70 27.03
CA THR A 211 -15.07 15.22 27.82
C THR A 211 -15.64 16.13 28.90
N VAL A 212 -15.48 15.74 30.17
CA VAL A 212 -15.97 16.49 31.32
C VAL A 212 -14.79 16.90 32.21
N THR A 213 -14.87 18.11 32.77
CA THR A 213 -13.92 18.56 33.80
C THR A 213 -14.63 18.54 35.14
N LEU A 214 -14.07 17.81 36.10
CA LEU A 214 -14.59 17.63 37.45
C LEU A 214 -13.62 18.24 38.46
N ASN A 215 -14.16 18.87 39.49
CA ASN A 215 -13.41 19.29 40.67
C ASN A 215 -13.41 18.19 41.74
N LYS A 216 -12.56 18.35 42.75
CA LYS A 216 -12.43 17.36 43.82
C LYS A 216 -13.77 17.09 44.50
N GLY A 217 -14.14 15.81 44.58
CA GLY A 217 -15.40 15.34 45.16
C GLY A 217 -16.63 15.51 44.27
N GLU A 218 -16.50 16.07 43.06
CA GLU A 218 -17.57 16.05 42.09
C GLU A 218 -17.74 14.65 41.49
N VAL A 219 -19.01 14.32 41.24
CA VAL A 219 -19.49 13.05 40.74
C VAL A 219 -20.15 13.26 39.39
N TYR A 220 -19.93 12.33 38.46
CA TYR A 220 -20.56 12.32 37.15
C TYR A 220 -21.24 10.96 36.94
N LEU A 221 -22.57 10.96 36.97
CA LEU A 221 -23.41 9.77 36.71
C LEU A 221 -23.59 9.60 35.20
N VAL A 222 -23.58 8.36 34.72
CA VAL A 222 -23.92 8.02 33.34
C VAL A 222 -24.83 6.79 33.34
N GLN A 223 -25.98 6.92 32.70
CA GLN A 223 -26.96 5.86 32.55
C GLN A 223 -27.24 5.55 31.07
N ALA A 224 -27.58 4.29 30.79
CA ALA A 224 -27.89 3.87 29.44
C ALA A 224 -29.22 4.43 28.95
N ASP A 225 -29.32 4.74 27.66
CA ASP A 225 -30.57 5.11 27.01
C ASP A 225 -31.44 3.86 26.77
N ILE A 226 -32.32 3.59 27.73
CA ILE A 226 -33.25 2.45 27.68
C ILE A 226 -34.41 2.65 26.70
N GLU A 227 -34.61 3.86 26.16
CA GLU A 227 -35.58 4.11 25.10
C GLU A 227 -35.00 3.73 23.74
N ALA A 228 -33.72 4.02 23.52
CA ALA A 228 -33.00 3.58 22.31
C ALA A 228 -32.79 2.05 22.30
N ASN A 229 -32.43 1.46 23.43
CA ASN A 229 -32.26 0.01 23.56
C ASN A 229 -32.67 -0.47 24.97
N PRO A 230 -33.80 -1.21 25.10
CA PRO A 230 -34.30 -1.66 26.40
C PRO A 230 -33.36 -2.57 27.20
N ILE A 231 -32.35 -3.17 26.56
CA ILE A 231 -31.31 -4.00 27.20
C ILE A 231 -29.91 -3.43 26.98
N ALA A 232 -29.80 -2.11 26.84
CA ALA A 232 -28.52 -1.41 26.73
C ALA A 232 -27.58 -1.76 27.90
N ASP A 233 -26.30 -1.94 27.62
CA ASP A 233 -25.30 -2.35 28.61
C ASP A 233 -24.06 -1.45 28.46
N LEU A 234 -23.74 -0.70 29.52
CA LEU A 234 -22.58 0.21 29.54
C LEU A 234 -21.25 -0.53 29.75
N THR A 235 -21.27 -1.86 29.94
CA THR A 235 -20.05 -2.66 29.97
C THR A 235 -19.24 -2.44 28.69
N GLY A 236 -17.95 -2.19 28.84
CA GLY A 236 -17.04 -1.88 27.75
C GLY A 236 -16.84 -0.38 27.47
N THR A 237 -17.59 0.51 28.13
CA THR A 237 -17.35 1.97 28.04
C THR A 237 -15.94 2.29 28.53
N ILE A 238 -15.18 3.02 27.71
CA ILE A 238 -13.78 3.34 28.00
C ILE A 238 -13.71 4.70 28.68
N VAL A 239 -13.08 4.75 29.84
CA VAL A 239 -12.93 5.98 30.64
C VAL A 239 -11.45 6.24 30.90
N SER A 240 -10.98 7.41 30.50
CA SER A 240 -9.60 7.86 30.76
C SER A 240 -9.59 9.24 31.42
N ALA A 241 -8.62 9.48 32.31
CA ALA A 241 -8.52 10.74 33.02
C ALA A 241 -7.06 11.24 33.11
N ASN A 242 -6.88 12.55 33.29
CA ASN A 242 -5.54 13.12 33.53
C ASN A 242 -5.02 12.85 34.96
N LYS A 243 -5.94 12.56 35.90
CA LYS A 243 -5.71 12.37 37.34
C LYS A 243 -6.48 11.16 37.87
N PRO A 244 -6.12 10.60 39.04
CA PRO A 244 -6.82 9.45 39.59
C PRO A 244 -8.31 9.71 39.85
N ILE A 245 -9.16 8.75 39.49
CA ILE A 245 -10.61 8.78 39.70
C ILE A 245 -11.09 7.51 40.40
N ALA A 246 -12.20 7.58 41.12
CA ALA A 246 -12.95 6.39 41.55
C ALA A 246 -14.08 6.13 40.55
N LEU A 247 -14.23 4.88 40.09
CA LEU A 247 -15.28 4.49 39.14
C LEU A 247 -16.15 3.39 39.77
N PHE A 248 -17.46 3.54 39.65
CA PHE A 248 -18.47 2.62 40.18
C PHE A 248 -19.31 2.15 39.02
N GLY A 249 -19.57 0.85 38.91
CA GLY A 249 -20.34 0.25 37.83
C GLY A 249 -21.44 -0.64 38.39
N GLY A 250 -22.58 -0.68 37.71
CA GLY A 250 -23.75 -1.35 38.27
C GLY A 250 -25.00 -1.30 37.41
N HIS A 251 -26.12 -1.40 38.10
CA HIS A 251 -27.46 -1.34 37.53
C HIS A 251 -28.47 -1.00 38.62
N GLN A 252 -29.40 -0.08 38.34
CA GLN A 252 -30.31 0.47 39.35
C GLN A 252 -31.24 -0.58 40.01
N ARG A 253 -31.78 -1.54 39.24
CA ARG A 253 -32.49 -2.73 39.78
C ARG A 253 -32.61 -3.86 38.75
N ALA A 254 -31.76 -4.87 38.75
CA ALA A 254 -31.67 -5.87 37.68
C ALA A 254 -32.42 -7.19 37.97
N THR A 255 -33.01 -7.78 36.93
CA THR A 255 -33.17 -9.24 36.84
C THR A 255 -31.88 -9.86 36.32
N VAL A 256 -31.48 -11.03 36.83
CA VAL A 256 -30.28 -11.73 36.34
C VAL A 256 -30.58 -13.21 36.11
N PRO A 257 -30.37 -13.77 34.89
CA PRO A 257 -30.04 -13.08 33.65
C PRO A 257 -31.25 -12.36 33.03
N VAL A 258 -31.14 -11.09 32.65
CA VAL A 258 -32.26 -10.25 32.18
C VAL A 258 -33.08 -10.89 31.06
N GLU A 259 -32.44 -11.59 30.12
CA GLU A 259 -33.10 -12.19 28.96
C GLU A 259 -34.05 -13.32 29.33
N LYS A 260 -33.88 -13.92 30.51
CA LYS A 260 -34.75 -14.98 31.01
C LYS A 260 -36.05 -14.46 31.59
N PHE A 261 -36.15 -13.16 31.82
CA PHE A 261 -37.29 -12.52 32.47
C PHE A 261 -37.98 -11.47 31.57
N ILE A 262 -37.60 -11.38 30.28
CA ILE A 262 -38.32 -10.57 29.30
C ILE A 262 -39.77 -11.05 29.20
N GLY A 263 -40.72 -10.15 29.53
CA GLY A 263 -42.14 -10.44 29.56
C GLY A 263 -42.65 -11.07 30.87
N ALA A 264 -41.78 -11.30 31.86
CA ALA A 264 -42.22 -11.69 33.20
C ALA A 264 -43.00 -10.54 33.86
N THR A 265 -44.08 -10.87 34.58
CA THR A 265 -44.99 -9.85 35.13
C THR A 265 -44.49 -9.22 36.42
N SER A 266 -43.79 -9.98 37.27
CA SER A 266 -43.27 -9.49 38.56
C SER A 266 -42.12 -10.36 39.09
N PRO A 267 -41.01 -10.53 38.33
CA PRO A 267 -39.84 -11.20 38.87
C PRO A 267 -39.19 -10.33 39.96
N SER A 268 -38.49 -10.98 40.88
CA SER A 268 -37.67 -10.30 41.88
C SER A 268 -36.36 -9.81 41.26
N ARG A 269 -35.84 -8.71 41.80
CA ARG A 269 -34.77 -7.91 41.20
C ARG A 269 -34.02 -7.20 42.31
N ASP A 270 -32.75 -6.93 42.08
CA ASP A 270 -31.92 -6.24 43.06
C ASP A 270 -31.06 -5.14 42.43
N PHE A 271 -30.61 -4.21 43.25
CA PHE A 271 -29.55 -3.28 42.87
C PHE A 271 -28.24 -4.04 42.63
N LEU A 272 -27.42 -3.57 41.68
CA LEU A 272 -26.09 -4.11 41.44
C LEU A 272 -25.09 -2.97 41.52
N CYS A 273 -24.03 -3.10 42.32
CA CYS A 273 -23.02 -2.06 42.39
C CYS A 273 -21.68 -2.58 42.91
N GLU A 274 -20.60 -2.24 42.21
CA GLU A 274 -19.24 -2.44 42.64
C GLU A 274 -18.36 -1.22 42.33
N GLN A 275 -17.34 -0.97 43.16
CA GLN A 275 -16.28 -0.03 42.79
C GLN A 275 -15.29 -0.75 41.87
N ILE A 276 -15.24 -0.33 40.61
CA ILE A 276 -14.45 -0.97 39.58
C ILE A 276 -12.96 -0.66 39.82
N PRO A 277 -12.06 -1.67 39.84
CA PRO A 277 -10.62 -1.42 39.93
C PRO A 277 -10.07 -0.90 38.59
N PRO A 278 -9.04 -0.02 38.61
CA PRO A 278 -8.41 0.49 37.39
C PRO A 278 -7.75 -0.63 36.59
N VAL A 279 -7.57 -0.43 35.28
CA VAL A 279 -6.99 -1.44 34.37
C VAL A 279 -5.62 -1.93 34.87
N LYS A 280 -4.81 -1.08 35.51
CA LYS A 280 -3.51 -1.46 36.10
C LYS A 280 -3.58 -2.55 37.18
N ALA A 281 -4.75 -2.75 37.80
CA ALA A 281 -4.99 -3.72 38.85
C ALA A 281 -5.55 -5.07 38.33
N TRP A 282 -5.90 -5.14 37.05
CA TRP A 282 -6.43 -6.34 36.43
C TRP A 282 -5.33 -7.41 36.30
N GLY A 283 -5.74 -8.68 36.20
CA GLY A 283 -4.83 -9.83 36.15
C GLY A 283 -5.11 -10.75 34.97
N LYS A 284 -4.41 -11.88 34.90
CA LYS A 284 -4.57 -12.86 33.80
C LYS A 284 -5.29 -14.13 34.21
N SER A 285 -5.66 -14.28 35.47
CA SER A 285 -6.41 -15.43 35.97
C SER A 285 -7.51 -15.01 36.93
N ALA A 286 -8.56 -15.83 37.04
CA ALA A 286 -9.58 -15.70 38.07
C ALA A 286 -10.19 -17.07 38.39
N TYR A 287 -10.64 -17.25 39.62
CA TYR A 287 -11.27 -18.49 40.08
C TYR A 287 -12.77 -18.30 40.23
N LEU A 288 -13.53 -18.97 39.38
CA LEU A 288 -14.99 -18.97 39.42
C LEU A 288 -15.48 -20.00 40.44
N VAL A 289 -16.39 -19.58 41.32
CA VAL A 289 -16.97 -20.39 42.38
C VAL A 289 -18.48 -20.17 42.45
N PRO A 290 -19.31 -21.21 42.25
CA PRO A 290 -20.77 -21.10 42.35
C PRO A 290 -21.22 -20.66 43.74
N PHE A 291 -22.29 -19.87 43.82
CA PHE A 291 -22.85 -19.48 45.11
C PHE A 291 -23.73 -20.59 45.72
N PRO A 292 -23.79 -20.72 47.06
CA PRO A 292 -24.82 -21.51 47.73
C PRO A 292 -26.20 -21.09 47.26
N GLN A 293 -27.01 -22.04 46.80
CA GLN A 293 -28.38 -21.78 46.36
C GLN A 293 -29.36 -22.02 47.52
N PRO A 294 -30.15 -21.01 47.93
CA PRO A 294 -31.25 -21.23 48.87
C PRO A 294 -32.27 -22.22 48.32
N ALA A 295 -32.99 -22.90 49.21
CA ALA A 295 -34.09 -23.76 48.81
C ALA A 295 -35.24 -22.94 48.20
N GLN A 296 -35.97 -23.55 47.26
CA GLN A 296 -37.24 -23.01 46.71
C GLN A 296 -37.14 -21.70 45.91
N ILE A 297 -35.95 -21.32 45.42
CA ILE A 297 -35.80 -20.25 44.41
C ILE A 297 -36.24 -20.74 43.02
N THR A 298 -36.54 -19.81 42.11
CA THR A 298 -36.90 -20.13 40.72
C THR A 298 -35.85 -21.02 40.04
N ARG A 299 -36.30 -21.90 39.15
CA ARG A 299 -35.42 -22.68 38.26
C ARG A 299 -35.06 -21.92 36.98
N THR A 300 -35.68 -20.77 36.75
CA THR A 300 -35.39 -19.88 35.64
C THR A 300 -34.00 -19.27 35.83
N GLY A 301 -33.19 -19.27 34.77
CA GLY A 301 -31.83 -18.74 34.79
C GLY A 301 -30.82 -19.48 35.68
N THR A 302 -29.58 -19.02 35.62
CA THR A 302 -28.45 -19.48 36.44
C THR A 302 -27.73 -18.26 37.00
N ASP A 303 -26.90 -18.45 38.03
CA ASP A 303 -25.85 -17.47 38.31
C ASP A 303 -24.97 -17.35 37.05
N ILE A 304 -24.33 -16.20 36.86
CA ILE A 304 -23.50 -15.93 35.68
C ILE A 304 -22.16 -15.34 36.07
N PHE A 305 -21.23 -15.36 35.13
CA PHE A 305 -19.98 -14.62 35.22
C PHE A 305 -19.75 -13.82 33.95
N ARG A 306 -19.02 -12.71 34.08
CA ARG A 306 -18.52 -11.91 32.95
C ARG A 306 -17.00 -11.88 32.97
N VAL A 307 -16.38 -11.90 31.78
CA VAL A 307 -14.95 -11.67 31.57
C VAL A 307 -14.80 -10.51 30.59
N LEU A 308 -14.21 -9.40 31.03
CA LEU A 308 -14.00 -8.18 30.24
C LEU A 308 -12.51 -8.02 29.91
N ALA A 309 -12.18 -7.72 28.65
CA ALA A 309 -10.80 -7.62 28.18
C ALA A 309 -10.27 -6.19 28.14
N ALA A 310 -9.04 -6.00 28.64
CA ALA A 310 -8.35 -4.70 28.60
C ALA A 310 -7.68 -4.40 27.24
N ASN A 311 -7.31 -5.44 26.49
CA ASN A 311 -6.52 -5.34 25.26
C ASN A 311 -7.20 -6.06 24.10
N ASP A 312 -6.86 -5.64 22.87
CA ASP A 312 -7.29 -6.33 21.66
C ASP A 312 -6.73 -7.75 21.56
N ASN A 313 -7.46 -8.65 20.88
CA ASN A 313 -7.06 -10.04 20.68
C ASN A 313 -6.71 -10.82 21.96
N THR A 314 -7.37 -10.50 23.07
CA THR A 314 -7.24 -11.23 24.34
C THR A 314 -7.93 -12.58 24.24
N ILE A 315 -7.16 -13.67 24.26
CA ILE A 315 -7.69 -15.03 24.22
C ILE A 315 -7.99 -15.46 25.66
N VAL A 316 -9.24 -15.86 25.92
CA VAL A 316 -9.73 -16.30 27.23
C VAL A 316 -9.91 -17.81 27.20
N TYR A 317 -9.47 -18.48 28.26
CA TYR A 317 -9.60 -19.92 28.48
C TYR A 317 -10.44 -20.17 29.73
N LEU A 318 -11.29 -21.19 29.69
CA LEU A 318 -11.97 -21.75 30.85
C LEU A 318 -11.51 -23.19 31.02
N ASN A 319 -10.95 -23.52 32.19
CA ASN A 319 -10.46 -24.87 32.49
C ASN A 319 -9.43 -25.37 31.46
N GLY A 320 -8.56 -24.47 30.96
CA GLY A 320 -7.54 -24.76 29.95
C GLY A 320 -8.06 -24.87 28.51
N ILE A 321 -9.37 -24.77 28.29
CA ILE A 321 -9.99 -24.81 26.95
C ILE A 321 -10.27 -23.37 26.52
N GLN A 322 -9.86 -23.02 25.30
CA GLN A 322 -10.14 -21.70 24.75
C GLN A 322 -11.65 -21.46 24.70
N LEU A 323 -12.11 -20.42 25.39
CA LEU A 323 -13.51 -20.03 25.51
C LEU A 323 -13.88 -19.03 24.41
N THR A 324 -13.07 -17.98 24.22
CA THR A 324 -13.32 -16.93 23.24
C THR A 324 -12.06 -16.08 22.98
N THR A 325 -12.13 -15.16 22.02
CA THR A 325 -11.16 -14.08 21.81
C THR A 325 -11.91 -12.75 21.87
N LEU A 326 -11.43 -11.83 22.70
CA LEU A 326 -12.07 -10.54 22.99
C LEU A 326 -11.16 -9.40 22.58
N ASN A 327 -11.73 -8.38 21.95
CA ASN A 327 -11.05 -7.09 21.78
C ASN A 327 -11.21 -6.21 23.02
N ARG A 328 -10.47 -5.10 23.08
CA ARG A 328 -10.54 -4.14 24.19
C ARG A 328 -11.99 -3.66 24.38
N GLY A 329 -12.46 -3.68 25.63
CA GLY A 329 -13.83 -3.30 25.97
C GLY A 329 -14.88 -4.38 25.66
N GLN A 330 -14.54 -5.44 24.92
CA GLN A 330 -15.46 -6.56 24.72
C GLN A 330 -15.45 -7.48 25.93
N TYR A 331 -16.60 -8.10 26.19
CA TYR A 331 -16.79 -9.05 27.27
C TYR A 331 -17.45 -10.35 26.80
N TYR A 332 -17.23 -11.40 27.58
CA TYR A 332 -17.94 -12.68 27.48
C TYR A 332 -18.83 -12.85 28.71
N GLU A 333 -20.05 -13.35 28.53
CA GLU A 333 -20.97 -13.72 29.61
C GLU A 333 -21.28 -15.21 29.54
N GLY A 334 -21.16 -15.92 30.67
CA GLY A 334 -21.37 -17.36 30.75
C GLY A 334 -22.14 -17.78 31.99
N ALA A 335 -22.74 -18.96 31.94
CA ALA A 335 -23.43 -19.56 33.09
C ALA A 335 -22.42 -20.07 34.13
N LEU A 336 -22.63 -19.71 35.39
CA LEU A 336 -21.86 -20.20 36.54
C LEU A 336 -22.61 -21.36 37.20
N GLN A 337 -22.33 -22.58 36.75
CA GLN A 337 -22.92 -23.81 37.31
C GLN A 337 -21.93 -24.64 38.12
N THR A 338 -20.65 -24.59 37.75
CA THR A 338 -19.56 -25.33 38.38
C THR A 338 -18.38 -24.41 38.61
N ALA A 339 -17.52 -24.74 39.57
CA ALA A 339 -16.26 -24.03 39.75
C ALA A 339 -15.36 -24.19 38.52
N GLY A 340 -14.51 -23.20 38.28
CA GLY A 340 -13.60 -23.23 37.13
C GLY A 340 -12.50 -22.19 37.21
N THR A 341 -11.48 -22.39 36.39
CA THR A 341 -10.32 -21.50 36.29
C THR A 341 -10.40 -20.73 34.98
N ILE A 342 -10.45 -19.40 35.07
CA ILE A 342 -10.28 -18.52 33.92
C ILE A 342 -8.81 -18.16 33.82
N THR A 343 -8.24 -18.26 32.61
CA THR A 343 -6.94 -17.69 32.28
C THR A 343 -7.02 -16.92 30.96
N ALA A 344 -6.16 -15.94 30.75
CA ALA A 344 -6.14 -15.15 29.53
C ALA A 344 -4.73 -14.75 29.07
N THR A 345 -4.58 -14.44 27.77
CA THR A 345 -3.30 -13.95 27.21
C THR A 345 -3.03 -12.48 27.58
N GLY A 346 -4.08 -11.69 27.80
CA GLY A 346 -4.06 -10.29 28.22
C GLY A 346 -4.82 -10.05 29.53
N PRO A 347 -4.74 -8.84 30.13
CA PRO A 347 -5.42 -8.52 31.38
C PRO A 347 -6.95 -8.56 31.23
N ILE A 348 -7.61 -9.13 32.22
CA ILE A 348 -9.06 -9.29 32.28
C ILE A 348 -9.62 -8.86 33.64
N LEU A 349 -10.85 -8.35 33.63
CA LEU A 349 -11.69 -8.17 34.81
C LEU A 349 -12.78 -9.22 34.80
N VAL A 350 -13.00 -9.88 35.95
CA VAL A 350 -14.01 -10.92 36.09
C VAL A 350 -15.01 -10.50 37.17
N ALA A 351 -16.29 -10.72 36.91
CA ALA A 351 -17.35 -10.53 37.90
C ALA A 351 -18.29 -11.73 37.90
N GLN A 352 -18.83 -12.08 39.06
CA GLN A 352 -19.91 -13.05 39.23
C GLN A 352 -21.20 -12.34 39.63
N TYR A 353 -22.32 -12.86 39.16
CA TYR A 353 -23.64 -12.34 39.48
C TYR A 353 -24.52 -13.44 40.01
N LYS A 354 -25.17 -13.17 41.14
CA LYS A 354 -26.23 -14.03 41.64
C LYS A 354 -27.49 -13.85 40.79
N LYS A 355 -28.20 -14.94 40.54
CA LYS A 355 -29.44 -14.92 39.76
C LYS A 355 -30.65 -14.44 40.57
N THR A 356 -31.66 -13.98 39.85
CA THR A 356 -33.02 -13.71 40.33
C THR A 356 -33.61 -14.91 41.06
N SER A 357 -34.20 -14.68 42.24
CA SER A 357 -34.72 -15.75 43.10
C SER A 357 -36.19 -16.09 42.87
N ASN A 358 -36.99 -15.17 42.33
CA ASN A 358 -38.45 -15.34 42.19
C ASN A 358 -38.97 -14.83 40.84
N ASP A 359 -39.92 -15.56 40.23
CA ASP A 359 -40.60 -15.23 38.98
C ASP A 359 -42.14 -15.17 39.11
N GLY A 360 -42.66 -15.04 40.33
CA GLY A 360 -44.10 -14.87 40.61
C GLY A 360 -44.68 -15.77 41.72
N GLY A 361 -43.83 -16.38 42.56
CA GLY A 361 -44.18 -17.27 43.68
C GLY A 361 -44.04 -16.64 45.08
N ALA A 362 -44.31 -17.44 46.12
CA ALA A 362 -44.46 -17.00 47.52
C ALA A 362 -43.17 -17.03 48.38
N THR A 363 -42.07 -17.64 47.90
CA THR A 363 -40.81 -17.78 48.66
C THR A 363 -39.63 -17.35 47.80
N TYR A 364 -38.72 -16.54 48.35
CA TYR A 364 -37.84 -15.70 47.53
C TYR A 364 -36.55 -15.26 48.27
N ILE A 365 -35.89 -16.17 49.02
CA ILE A 365 -34.62 -15.85 49.69
C ILE A 365 -33.49 -15.75 48.66
N SER A 366 -32.68 -14.69 48.78
CA SER A 366 -31.69 -14.19 47.81
C SER A 366 -32.32 -13.31 46.74
N ASP A 367 -31.50 -12.51 46.09
CA ASP A 367 -31.74 -11.88 44.80
C ASP A 367 -30.38 -11.49 44.20
N PRO A 368 -30.35 -10.90 42.99
CA PRO A 368 -29.09 -10.57 42.36
C PRO A 368 -28.17 -9.71 43.23
N PHE A 369 -26.88 -9.95 43.11
CA PHE A 369 -25.83 -9.03 43.54
C PHE A 369 -24.66 -9.22 42.57
N MET A 370 -23.81 -8.22 42.45
CA MET A 370 -22.64 -8.25 41.60
C MET A 370 -21.39 -8.32 42.48
N MET A 371 -20.44 -9.19 42.13
CA MET A 371 -19.19 -9.29 42.86
C MET A 371 -17.99 -9.36 41.92
N ILE A 372 -17.03 -8.44 42.07
CA ILE A 372 -15.77 -8.48 41.32
C ILE A 372 -14.89 -9.59 41.87
N ILE A 373 -14.44 -10.48 41.00
CA ILE A 373 -13.55 -11.57 41.37
C ILE A 373 -12.10 -11.08 41.21
N PRO A 374 -11.34 -10.94 42.31
CA PRO A 374 -9.95 -10.52 42.23
C PRO A 374 -9.16 -11.61 41.48
N PRO A 375 -8.22 -11.20 40.63
CA PRO A 375 -7.34 -12.16 40.01
C PRO A 375 -6.36 -12.71 41.05
N GLU A 376 -5.80 -13.90 40.79
CA GLU A 376 -4.94 -14.61 41.75
C GLU A 376 -3.79 -13.74 42.25
N GLU A 377 -3.22 -12.90 41.36
CA GLU A 377 -2.10 -12.02 41.65
C GLU A 377 -2.43 -10.97 42.73
N GLN A 378 -3.71 -10.72 42.99
CA GLN A 378 -4.22 -9.73 43.94
C GLN A 378 -4.83 -10.36 45.20
N PHE A 379 -4.70 -11.67 45.41
CA PHE A 379 -5.14 -12.34 46.63
C PHE A 379 -4.40 -11.82 47.87
N ILE A 380 -5.05 -11.86 49.05
CA ILE A 380 -4.50 -11.31 50.31
C ILE A 380 -4.37 -12.38 51.39
N GLU A 381 -3.42 -12.24 52.31
CA GLU A 381 -3.23 -13.22 53.40
C GLU A 381 -4.16 -12.97 54.60
N ASN A 382 -4.49 -11.71 54.87
CA ASN A 382 -5.23 -11.29 56.05
C ASN A 382 -6.31 -10.27 55.69
N CYS A 383 -7.53 -10.51 56.17
CA CYS A 383 -8.66 -9.64 55.90
C CYS A 383 -9.54 -9.48 57.14
N LYS A 384 -9.98 -8.26 57.42
CA LYS A 384 -11.11 -7.97 58.32
C LYS A 384 -12.27 -7.46 57.49
N LEU A 385 -13.40 -8.16 57.54
CA LEU A 385 -14.59 -7.88 56.73
C LEU A 385 -15.86 -7.94 57.57
N ILE A 386 -17.01 -7.61 56.95
CA ILE A 386 -18.30 -7.58 57.64
C ILE A 386 -19.42 -8.29 56.86
N ASN A 387 -20.00 -9.33 57.43
CA ASN A 387 -21.27 -9.82 56.92
C ASN A 387 -22.39 -8.84 57.33
N ILE A 388 -22.79 -7.98 56.39
CA ILE A 388 -23.65 -6.81 56.62
C ILE A 388 -25.03 -7.23 57.14
N GLN A 389 -25.58 -6.45 58.07
CA GLN A 389 -27.00 -6.50 58.43
C GLN A 389 -27.63 -5.11 58.26
N ALA A 390 -28.84 -5.09 57.70
CA ALA A 390 -29.67 -3.91 57.58
C ALA A 390 -31.07 -4.21 58.14
N TYR A 391 -31.88 -3.16 58.27
CA TYR A 391 -33.22 -3.28 58.82
C TYR A 391 -34.22 -2.58 57.91
N GLU A 392 -35.30 -3.27 57.59
CA GLU A 392 -36.38 -2.78 56.73
C GLU A 392 -37.67 -2.68 57.52
N ILE A 393 -38.43 -1.61 57.25
CA ILE A 393 -39.74 -1.37 57.84
C ILE A 393 -40.79 -2.29 57.20
N GLN A 394 -41.60 -2.91 58.04
CA GLN A 394 -42.75 -3.74 57.63
C GLN A 394 -44.05 -2.92 57.72
N ASP A 395 -45.13 -3.42 57.11
CA ASP A 395 -46.46 -2.77 57.12
C ASP A 395 -47.00 -2.48 58.53
N ASN A 396 -46.58 -3.25 59.54
CA ASN A 396 -46.91 -3.07 60.95
C ASN A 396 -46.04 -2.02 61.68
N LEU A 397 -45.24 -1.25 60.94
CA LEU A 397 -44.30 -0.23 61.43
C LEU A 397 -43.17 -0.77 62.33
N GLN A 398 -42.87 -2.07 62.27
CA GLN A 398 -41.70 -2.66 62.93
C GLN A 398 -40.56 -2.82 61.94
N PHE A 399 -39.33 -2.65 62.44
CA PHE A 399 -38.12 -2.92 61.67
C PHE A 399 -37.69 -4.36 61.87
N THR A 400 -37.46 -5.07 60.77
CA THR A 400 -36.99 -6.45 60.78
C THR A 400 -35.67 -6.56 60.04
N LYS A 401 -34.87 -7.59 60.38
CA LYS A 401 -33.62 -7.89 59.66
C LYS A 401 -33.90 -8.17 58.19
N VAL A 402 -33.08 -7.60 57.32
CA VAL A 402 -33.15 -7.82 55.88
C VAL A 402 -32.55 -9.18 55.54
N TYR A 403 -31.33 -9.45 56.01
CA TYR A 403 -30.60 -10.68 55.69
C TYR A 403 -30.82 -11.75 56.75
N GLN A 404 -31.05 -12.98 56.31
CA GLN A 404 -31.30 -14.16 57.14
C GLN A 404 -30.16 -15.18 57.06
N GLU A 405 -29.36 -15.12 56.00
CA GLU A 405 -28.21 -16.00 55.79
C GLU A 405 -26.98 -15.17 55.45
N HIS A 406 -25.82 -15.57 55.99
CA HIS A 406 -24.54 -14.93 55.74
C HIS A 406 -23.48 -15.98 55.44
N TYR A 407 -22.63 -15.71 54.46
CA TYR A 407 -21.60 -16.61 54.01
C TYR A 407 -20.26 -15.89 53.87
N ILE A 408 -19.20 -16.63 54.15
CA ILE A 408 -17.83 -16.32 53.71
C ILE A 408 -17.40 -17.45 52.78
N THR A 409 -16.94 -17.09 51.59
CA THR A 409 -16.29 -18.04 50.66
C THR A 409 -14.81 -17.77 50.61
N LEU A 410 -14.01 -18.83 50.73
CA LEU A 410 -12.56 -18.74 50.60
C LEU A 410 -12.10 -19.49 49.36
N VAL A 411 -11.12 -18.93 48.64
CA VAL A 411 -10.38 -19.59 47.56
C VAL A 411 -8.92 -19.72 47.97
N VAL A 412 -8.46 -20.95 48.22
CA VAL A 412 -7.25 -21.25 48.99
C VAL A 412 -6.34 -22.21 48.22
N PRO A 413 -5.02 -21.96 48.13
CA PRO A 413 -4.09 -22.90 47.50
C PRO A 413 -3.91 -24.14 48.38
N SER A 414 -3.57 -25.28 47.76
CA SER A 414 -3.48 -26.58 48.46
C SER A 414 -2.54 -26.59 49.66
N ASP A 415 -1.47 -25.80 49.64
CA ASP A 415 -0.47 -25.70 50.71
C ASP A 415 -0.89 -24.79 51.88
N ALA A 416 -2.05 -24.15 51.81
CA ALA A 416 -2.62 -23.31 52.87
C ALA A 416 -3.90 -23.86 53.51
N LEU A 417 -4.41 -25.01 53.05
CA LEU A 417 -5.68 -25.60 53.54
C LEU A 417 -5.68 -25.89 55.04
N THR A 418 -4.54 -26.31 55.59
CA THR A 418 -4.41 -26.67 57.02
C THR A 418 -4.10 -25.49 57.94
N GLN A 419 -3.93 -24.29 57.38
CA GLN A 419 -3.50 -23.09 58.11
C GLN A 419 -4.47 -21.90 57.93
N THR A 420 -5.56 -22.08 57.19
CA THR A 420 -6.56 -21.04 56.95
C THR A 420 -7.60 -21.02 58.07
N ARG A 421 -7.90 -19.82 58.59
CA ARG A 421 -8.77 -19.60 59.75
C ARG A 421 -9.83 -18.55 59.47
N ILE A 422 -11.02 -18.75 60.05
CA ILE A 422 -12.09 -17.74 60.18
C ILE A 422 -12.34 -17.53 61.68
N ASP A 423 -12.28 -16.29 62.15
CA ASP A 423 -12.44 -15.89 63.56
C ASP A 423 -11.54 -16.67 64.51
N GLY A 424 -10.29 -16.91 64.09
CA GLY A 424 -9.29 -17.70 64.82
C GLY A 424 -9.48 -19.23 64.75
N ASN A 425 -10.63 -19.72 64.26
CA ASN A 425 -10.93 -21.15 64.13
C ASN A 425 -10.44 -21.71 62.81
N LEU A 426 -9.81 -22.89 62.81
CA LEU A 426 -9.37 -23.57 61.58
C LEU A 426 -10.57 -24.03 60.74
N VAL A 427 -10.51 -23.78 59.44
CA VAL A 427 -11.46 -24.36 58.49
C VAL A 427 -11.05 -25.80 58.20
N PRO A 428 -11.93 -26.82 58.41
CA PRO A 428 -11.56 -28.21 58.19
C PRO A 428 -11.15 -28.49 56.74
N PRO A 429 -9.96 -29.09 56.48
CA PRO A 429 -9.51 -29.41 55.11
C PRO A 429 -10.49 -30.26 54.30
N SER A 430 -11.31 -31.09 54.95
CA SER A 430 -12.31 -31.95 54.30
C SER A 430 -13.52 -31.19 53.73
N GLN A 431 -13.70 -29.91 54.06
CA GLN A 431 -14.77 -29.07 53.51
C GLN A 431 -14.38 -28.39 52.19
N PHE A 432 -13.09 -28.37 51.86
CA PHE A 432 -12.59 -27.73 50.65
C PHE A 432 -12.84 -28.59 49.41
N ILE A 433 -13.36 -27.96 48.36
CA ILE A 433 -13.67 -28.57 47.07
C ILE A 433 -12.65 -28.06 46.05
N SER A 434 -12.04 -28.97 45.28
CA SER A 434 -11.03 -28.62 44.28
C SER A 434 -11.62 -27.77 43.15
N ILE A 435 -10.89 -26.73 42.73
CA ILE A 435 -11.22 -25.95 41.53
C ILE A 435 -10.52 -26.59 40.31
N PRO A 436 -11.25 -27.00 39.27
CA PRO A 436 -10.67 -27.68 38.11
C PRO A 436 -9.51 -26.92 37.45
N ASN A 437 -8.48 -27.67 37.02
CA ASN A 437 -7.28 -27.15 36.35
C ASN A 437 -6.52 -26.08 37.14
N SER A 438 -6.51 -26.19 38.47
CA SER A 438 -5.73 -25.32 39.35
C SER A 438 -5.21 -26.08 40.56
N ASN A 439 -4.33 -25.43 41.33
CA ASN A 439 -3.91 -25.90 42.66
C ASN A 439 -4.76 -25.29 43.79
N TYR A 440 -5.91 -24.69 43.45
CA TYR A 440 -6.79 -23.99 44.39
C TYR A 440 -8.03 -24.81 44.70
N TYR A 441 -8.56 -24.54 45.89
CA TYR A 441 -9.77 -25.12 46.42
C TYR A 441 -10.66 -24.02 46.94
N TYR A 442 -11.97 -24.27 47.02
CA TYR A 442 -12.91 -23.35 47.63
C TYR A 442 -13.72 -23.99 48.74
N VAL A 443 -14.26 -23.16 49.62
CA VAL A 443 -15.21 -23.58 50.67
C VAL A 443 -16.21 -22.46 50.92
N HIS A 444 -17.47 -22.83 51.15
CA HIS A 444 -18.49 -21.91 51.65
C HIS A 444 -18.69 -22.15 53.15
N PHE A 445 -18.56 -21.09 53.94
CA PHE A 445 -18.75 -21.15 55.38
C PHE A 445 -19.93 -20.26 55.77
N LYS A 446 -20.97 -20.84 56.38
CA LYS A 446 -22.10 -20.06 56.91
C LYS A 446 -21.67 -19.41 58.22
N VAL A 447 -21.83 -18.08 58.31
CA VAL A 447 -21.43 -17.27 59.46
C VAL A 447 -22.63 -16.52 60.03
N ASN A 448 -22.44 -15.86 61.17
CA ASN A 448 -23.40 -14.90 61.68
C ASN A 448 -23.23 -13.55 60.94
N GLU A 449 -24.19 -12.64 61.12
CA GLU A 449 -23.97 -11.24 60.75
C GLU A 449 -22.87 -10.61 61.63
N GLY A 450 -22.26 -9.55 61.13
CA GLY A 450 -21.26 -8.77 61.83
C GLY A 450 -19.84 -8.99 61.32
N LYS A 451 -18.88 -8.63 62.15
CA LYS A 451 -17.46 -8.63 61.81
C LYS A 451 -16.91 -10.06 61.74
N HIS A 452 -15.96 -10.25 60.83
CA HIS A 452 -15.16 -11.47 60.75
C HIS A 452 -13.70 -11.15 60.46
N SER A 453 -12.81 -12.06 60.89
CA SER A 453 -11.40 -12.03 60.54
C SER A 453 -11.03 -13.31 59.79
N VAL A 454 -10.33 -13.17 58.67
CA VAL A 454 -9.79 -14.28 57.89
C VAL A 454 -8.27 -14.17 57.87
N ASN A 455 -7.59 -15.26 58.21
CA ASN A 455 -6.13 -15.34 58.22
C ASN A 455 -5.67 -16.62 57.51
N SER A 456 -4.67 -16.52 56.63
CA SER A 456 -4.06 -17.66 55.97
C SER A 456 -2.53 -17.53 55.90
N SER A 457 -1.84 -18.65 55.68
CA SER A 457 -0.39 -18.69 55.50
C SER A 457 0.05 -18.29 54.09
N LYS A 458 -0.90 -18.17 53.15
CA LYS A 458 -0.70 -17.76 51.76
C LYS A 458 -1.78 -16.75 51.36
N PRO A 459 -1.56 -15.98 50.28
CA PRO A 459 -2.62 -15.19 49.65
C PRO A 459 -3.83 -16.04 49.27
N ILE A 460 -5.03 -15.59 49.63
CA ILE A 460 -6.30 -16.24 49.31
C ILE A 460 -7.35 -15.25 48.79
N GLY A 461 -8.36 -15.75 48.09
CA GLY A 461 -9.58 -15.00 47.76
C GLY A 461 -10.56 -15.10 48.93
N VAL A 462 -11.16 -13.97 49.32
CA VAL A 462 -12.14 -13.90 50.43
C VAL A 462 -13.37 -13.15 49.95
N TYR A 463 -14.53 -13.80 49.97
CA TYR A 463 -15.80 -13.23 49.49
C TYR A 463 -16.83 -13.26 50.62
N ALA A 464 -17.59 -12.18 50.80
CA ALA A 464 -18.70 -12.13 51.75
C ALA A 464 -19.99 -11.74 51.04
N TYR A 465 -21.06 -12.46 51.36
CA TYR A 465 -22.39 -12.19 50.83
C TYR A 465 -23.45 -12.69 51.80
N GLY A 466 -24.68 -12.24 51.62
CA GLY A 466 -25.82 -12.64 52.43
C GLY A 466 -27.13 -12.56 51.68
N TYR A 467 -28.11 -13.34 52.15
CA TYR A 467 -29.40 -13.52 51.51
C TYR A 467 -30.55 -13.12 52.43
N GLY A 468 -31.47 -12.34 51.90
CA GLY A 468 -32.73 -11.94 52.50
C GLY A 468 -33.90 -12.20 51.56
N PRO A 469 -35.15 -11.96 51.98
CA PRO A 469 -36.31 -12.05 51.09
C PRO A 469 -36.25 -10.99 49.98
N ALA A 470 -35.95 -11.40 48.74
CA ALA A 470 -35.82 -10.58 47.53
C ALA A 470 -34.78 -9.49 47.74
N ASN A 471 -33.67 -9.91 48.35
CA ASN A 471 -32.62 -9.02 48.73
C ASN A 471 -31.32 -9.82 48.92
N SER A 472 -30.20 -9.27 48.49
CA SER A 472 -28.87 -9.81 48.75
C SER A 472 -27.84 -8.69 48.82
N TYR A 473 -26.63 -9.05 49.25
CA TYR A 473 -25.44 -8.23 49.06
C TYR A 473 -24.28 -9.18 48.77
N GLY A 474 -23.27 -8.72 48.05
CA GLY A 474 -22.03 -9.48 47.95
C GLY A 474 -20.86 -8.64 47.50
N TYR A 475 -19.69 -8.90 48.08
CA TYR A 475 -18.47 -8.16 47.79
C TYR A 475 -17.23 -8.96 48.24
N ILE A 476 -16.04 -8.48 47.91
CA ILE A 476 -14.78 -9.11 48.31
C ILE A 476 -14.19 -8.51 49.59
N GLY A 477 -13.60 -9.34 50.44
CA GLY A 477 -13.00 -8.91 51.69
C GLY A 477 -11.86 -7.91 51.48
N GLY A 478 -11.04 -8.12 50.45
CA GLY A 478 -9.93 -7.24 50.09
C GLY A 478 -9.08 -7.81 48.98
N MET A 479 -8.16 -7.01 48.47
CA MET A 479 -7.22 -7.41 47.42
C MET A 479 -5.95 -6.56 47.49
N TYR A 480 -4.85 -7.08 46.94
CA TYR A 480 -3.67 -6.27 46.62
C TYR A 480 -3.92 -5.41 45.37
N PHE A 481 -3.04 -4.44 45.17
CA PHE A 481 -2.93 -3.62 43.96
C PHE A 481 -1.49 -3.65 43.46
N LYS A 482 -0.94 -4.85 43.30
CA LYS A 482 0.38 -5.05 42.68
C LYS A 482 0.24 -4.69 41.20
N GLY A 483 0.63 -3.47 40.86
CA GLY A 483 0.71 -3.02 39.46
C GLY A 483 1.67 -3.93 38.70
N ARG A 484 1.22 -4.39 37.53
CA ARG A 484 2.04 -5.15 36.59
C ARG A 484 2.17 -4.36 35.31
N ASP A 485 3.37 -4.39 34.74
CA ASP A 485 3.66 -3.84 33.43
C ASP A 485 2.91 -4.65 32.36
N TRP A 486 1.91 -4.02 31.75
CA TRP A 486 1.06 -4.61 30.72
C TRP A 486 1.27 -3.96 29.35
N THR A 487 2.08 -2.91 29.29
CA THR A 487 2.30 -2.11 28.09
C THR A 487 3.49 -2.69 27.34
N PRO A 488 3.35 -3.06 26.07
CA PRO A 488 4.49 -3.51 25.29
C PRO A 488 5.39 -2.34 24.87
N PRO A 489 6.66 -2.62 24.50
CA PRO A 489 7.62 -1.61 24.07
C PRO A 489 7.04 -0.68 22.99
N LYS A 490 6.97 0.62 23.26
CA LYS A 490 6.32 1.57 22.36
C LYS A 490 7.26 1.99 21.24
N LEU A 491 6.82 1.92 19.98
CA LEU A 491 7.53 2.52 18.85
C LEU A 491 7.42 4.04 18.94
N VAL A 492 8.53 4.73 19.21
CA VAL A 492 8.59 6.19 19.43
C VAL A 492 9.29 6.94 18.30
N PHE A 493 9.95 6.25 17.37
CA PHE A 493 10.57 6.84 16.19
C PHE A 493 10.54 5.85 15.02
N ASP A 494 10.08 6.31 13.85
CA ASP A 494 10.05 5.59 12.57
C ASP A 494 10.50 6.58 11.49
N SER A 495 11.60 6.29 10.81
CA SER A 495 12.09 7.13 9.70
C SER A 495 12.75 6.27 8.62
N SER A 496 12.76 6.79 7.39
CA SER A 496 13.38 6.14 6.25
C SER A 496 14.24 7.11 5.46
N TYR A 497 15.37 6.62 4.95
CA TYR A 497 16.27 7.37 4.08
C TYR A 497 17.07 6.42 3.21
N CYS A 498 17.00 6.56 1.88
CA CYS A 498 17.77 5.79 0.88
C CYS A 498 18.05 4.32 1.23
N PHE A 499 17.06 3.45 1.02
CA PHE A 499 17.11 2.00 1.28
C PHE A 499 17.38 1.61 2.74
N LYS A 500 17.35 2.59 3.66
CA LYS A 500 17.48 2.39 5.10
C LYS A 500 16.20 2.78 5.82
N VAL A 501 15.92 2.07 6.92
CA VAL A 501 14.87 2.43 7.87
C VAL A 501 15.39 2.35 9.29
N PHE A 502 14.94 3.28 10.13
CA PHE A 502 15.38 3.43 11.52
C PHE A 502 14.16 3.40 12.45
N TYR A 503 14.22 2.51 13.43
CA TYR A 503 13.19 2.39 14.46
C TYR A 503 13.77 2.60 15.84
N LYS A 504 13.04 3.30 16.71
CA LYS A 504 13.32 3.38 18.15
C LYS A 504 12.11 2.91 18.95
N PHE A 505 12.33 1.98 19.86
CA PHE A 505 11.35 1.56 20.86
C PHE A 505 11.75 2.07 22.23
N SER A 506 10.76 2.41 23.06
CA SER A 506 10.97 2.94 24.41
C SER A 506 9.91 2.46 25.38
N GLU A 507 10.35 2.20 26.61
CA GLU A 507 9.53 2.04 27.80
C GLU A 507 9.44 3.38 28.53
N THR A 508 8.22 3.90 28.72
CA THR A 508 8.00 5.26 29.27
C THR A 508 7.09 5.31 30.49
N GLU A 509 6.33 4.26 30.77
CA GLU A 509 5.38 4.26 31.89
C GLU A 509 6.07 3.97 33.24
N GLU A 510 5.41 4.34 34.34
CA GLU A 510 5.98 4.29 35.70
C GLU A 510 6.24 2.85 36.18
N LEU A 511 5.43 1.90 35.72
CA LEU A 511 5.59 0.47 35.97
C LEU A 511 6.35 -0.25 34.85
N ASP A 512 6.65 0.47 33.77
CA ASP A 512 7.27 -0.05 32.57
C ASP A 512 8.72 -0.46 32.86
N THR A 513 9.02 -1.72 32.57
CA THR A 513 10.30 -2.32 32.94
C THR A 513 11.39 -1.97 31.93
N TRP A 514 12.24 -2.92 31.54
CA TRP A 514 13.26 -2.72 30.51
C TRP A 514 13.04 -3.69 29.37
N ILE A 515 13.59 -3.36 28.21
CA ILE A 515 13.56 -4.24 27.04
C ILE A 515 14.43 -5.47 27.33
N ASP A 516 13.83 -6.65 27.22
CA ASP A 516 14.44 -7.92 27.58
C ASP A 516 15.00 -8.67 26.37
N SER A 517 14.34 -8.57 25.22
CA SER A 517 14.79 -9.25 24.00
C SER A 517 14.28 -8.61 22.71
N LEU A 518 14.98 -8.91 21.62
CA LEU A 518 14.71 -8.44 20.27
C LEU A 518 14.95 -9.55 19.26
N TYR A 519 13.99 -9.78 18.37
CA TYR A 519 14.04 -10.81 17.33
C TYR A 519 13.72 -10.22 15.97
N VAL A 520 14.54 -10.55 14.97
CA VAL A 520 14.26 -10.29 13.56
C VAL A 520 14.00 -11.64 12.88
N GLU A 521 12.83 -11.76 12.28
CA GLU A 521 12.37 -12.96 11.59
C GLU A 521 11.93 -12.64 10.17
N ASN A 522 11.89 -13.66 9.31
CA ASN A 522 11.43 -13.56 7.92
C ASN A 522 12.16 -12.49 7.09
N ALA A 523 13.39 -12.13 7.47
CA ALA A 523 14.21 -11.15 6.77
C ALA A 523 14.54 -11.63 5.36
N ARG A 524 14.22 -10.81 4.35
CA ARG A 524 14.54 -11.04 2.94
C ARG A 524 15.14 -9.77 2.37
N ASN A 525 16.31 -9.90 1.73
CA ASN A 525 17.05 -8.78 1.13
C ASN A 525 17.33 -7.61 2.09
N VAL A 526 17.50 -7.89 3.39
CA VAL A 526 17.78 -6.88 4.42
C VAL A 526 18.83 -7.38 5.40
N ASP A 527 19.72 -6.48 5.78
CA ASP A 527 20.62 -6.62 6.94
C ASP A 527 20.22 -5.60 8.00
N PHE A 528 20.57 -5.88 9.26
CA PHE A 528 20.23 -4.97 10.36
C PHE A 528 21.36 -4.80 11.36
N THR A 529 21.34 -3.66 12.04
CA THR A 529 22.19 -3.37 13.20
C THR A 529 21.32 -2.86 14.34
N THR A 530 21.74 -3.11 15.57
CA THR A 530 21.00 -2.69 16.76
C THR A 530 21.97 -2.33 17.88
N ASN A 531 21.55 -1.40 18.75
CA ASN A 531 22.24 -1.09 20.00
C ASN A 531 21.61 -1.83 21.20
N PHE A 532 20.86 -2.91 20.96
CA PHE A 532 20.17 -3.65 22.00
C PHE A 532 21.13 -4.10 23.11
N GLU A 533 20.82 -3.68 24.34
CA GLU A 533 21.46 -4.13 25.57
C GLU A 533 20.36 -4.45 26.58
N LYS A 534 20.40 -5.65 27.16
CA LYS A 534 19.45 -6.07 28.20
C LYS A 534 19.50 -5.10 29.39
N GLY A 535 18.35 -4.69 29.90
CA GLY A 535 18.27 -3.75 31.03
C GLY A 535 18.11 -2.28 30.63
N LYS A 536 18.08 -1.96 29.33
CA LYS A 536 17.80 -0.61 28.84
C LYS A 536 16.30 -0.43 28.57
N LYS A 537 15.80 0.78 28.81
CA LYS A 537 14.43 1.18 28.46
C LYS A 537 14.24 1.55 27.00
N GLU A 538 15.32 1.62 26.22
CA GLU A 538 15.27 2.03 24.82
C GLU A 538 16.12 1.11 23.96
N VAL A 539 15.65 0.86 22.74
CA VAL A 539 16.42 0.15 21.71
C VAL A 539 16.19 0.82 20.36
N THR A 540 17.26 0.94 19.59
CA THR A 540 17.24 1.35 18.19
C THR A 540 17.64 0.20 17.30
N VAL A 541 16.97 0.11 16.15
CA VAL A 541 17.28 -0.86 15.10
C VAL A 541 17.31 -0.13 13.77
N GLU A 542 18.41 -0.32 13.03
CA GLU A 542 18.56 0.15 11.65
C GLU A 542 18.54 -1.05 10.72
N PHE A 543 17.68 -1.02 9.70
CA PHE A 543 17.67 -1.99 8.61
C PHE A 543 18.13 -1.34 7.32
N ASN A 544 18.85 -2.10 6.49
CA ASN A 544 19.40 -1.69 5.22
C ASN A 544 19.10 -2.76 4.15
N LEU A 545 18.74 -2.37 2.93
CA LEU A 545 18.68 -3.33 1.82
C LEU A 545 20.07 -3.90 1.51
N VAL A 546 20.14 -5.21 1.29
CA VAL A 546 21.37 -5.89 0.83
C VAL A 546 21.58 -5.66 -0.66
N ASN A 547 20.54 -5.87 -1.45
CA ASN A 547 20.46 -5.53 -2.87
C ASN A 547 19.49 -4.34 -3.05
N PRO A 548 19.98 -3.12 -3.35
CA PRO A 548 19.12 -1.95 -3.50
C PRO A 548 18.23 -1.99 -4.74
N PHE A 549 18.41 -2.96 -5.64
CA PHE A 549 17.56 -3.17 -6.81
C PHE A 549 16.43 -4.18 -6.55
N GLU A 550 16.26 -4.67 -5.33
CA GLU A 550 15.15 -5.54 -4.96
C GLU A 550 14.45 -4.96 -3.74
N ASP A 551 13.14 -5.19 -3.61
CA ASP A 551 12.44 -4.85 -2.37
C ASP A 551 12.88 -5.81 -1.25
N GLY A 552 12.96 -5.28 -0.03
CA GLY A 552 13.27 -6.02 1.19
C GLY A 552 12.07 -6.14 2.10
N TYR A 553 12.14 -7.10 3.03
CA TYR A 553 11.09 -7.35 4.01
C TYR A 553 11.68 -7.86 5.32
N PHE A 554 11.09 -7.49 6.46
CA PHE A 554 11.38 -8.08 7.76
C PHE A 554 10.18 -8.08 8.70
N SER A 555 10.22 -8.96 9.70
CA SER A 555 9.41 -8.91 10.92
C SER A 555 10.33 -8.62 12.11
N LEU A 556 10.08 -7.52 12.82
CA LEU A 556 10.81 -7.15 14.04
C LEU A 556 9.89 -7.31 15.25
N SER A 557 10.29 -8.11 16.22
CA SER A 557 9.64 -8.20 17.53
C SER A 557 10.54 -7.68 18.64
N VAL A 558 10.02 -6.77 19.46
CA VAL A 558 10.67 -6.24 20.67
C VAL A 558 9.83 -6.66 21.88
N ILE A 559 10.48 -7.17 22.91
CA ILE A 559 9.83 -7.72 24.11
C ILE A 559 10.43 -7.10 25.36
N ASP A 560 9.58 -6.67 26.29
CA ASP A 560 9.97 -6.18 27.61
C ASP A 560 10.22 -7.32 28.61
N SER A 561 10.63 -6.97 29.83
CA SER A 561 10.89 -7.93 30.90
C SER A 561 9.62 -8.54 31.51
N ALA A 562 8.47 -7.90 31.33
CA ALA A 562 7.16 -8.41 31.69
C ALA A 562 6.55 -9.36 30.63
N GLN A 563 7.29 -9.60 29.54
CA GLN A 563 6.94 -10.43 28.38
C GLN A 563 5.83 -9.84 27.49
N ASN A 564 5.57 -8.53 27.56
CA ASN A 564 4.72 -7.88 26.57
C ASN A 564 5.55 -7.59 25.29
N ARG A 565 4.89 -7.66 24.13
CA ARG A 565 5.54 -7.73 22.82
C ARG A 565 4.96 -6.71 21.86
N THR A 566 5.84 -5.98 21.18
CA THR A 566 5.51 -5.21 19.97
C THR A 566 6.12 -5.88 18.76
N THR A 567 5.31 -6.16 17.74
CA THR A 567 5.77 -6.72 16.47
C THR A 567 5.41 -5.79 15.32
N ILE A 568 6.38 -5.45 14.48
CA ILE A 568 6.17 -4.72 13.23
C ILE A 568 6.59 -5.57 12.03
N ASN A 569 5.80 -5.51 10.96
CA ASN A 569 6.11 -6.11 9.67
C ASN A 569 6.23 -4.99 8.66
N LYS A 570 7.36 -4.90 7.95
CA LYS A 570 7.65 -3.76 7.07
C LYS A 570 8.39 -4.20 5.81
N ASP A 571 7.99 -3.63 4.68
CA ASP A 571 8.76 -3.65 3.44
C ASP A 571 9.75 -2.46 3.43
N ILE A 572 10.92 -2.66 2.83
CA ILE A 572 11.86 -1.59 2.46
C ILE A 572 11.92 -1.58 0.94
N PHE A 573 11.53 -0.47 0.32
CA PHE A 573 11.43 -0.42 -1.14
C PHE A 573 12.77 -0.10 -1.80
N GLY A 574 13.12 -0.88 -2.81
CA GLY A 574 14.32 -0.73 -3.62
C GLY A 574 14.13 0.18 -4.83
N PHE A 575 15.21 0.41 -5.57
CA PHE A 575 15.20 1.02 -6.90
C PHE A 575 14.92 -0.05 -7.96
N THR A 576 13.66 -0.46 -8.06
CA THR A 576 13.20 -1.64 -8.81
C THR A 576 12.88 -1.35 -10.28
N LEU A 577 13.77 -0.64 -10.98
CA LEU A 577 13.60 -0.28 -12.40
C LEU A 577 14.54 -1.09 -13.30
N LYS A 578 14.01 -1.62 -14.41
CA LYS A 578 14.79 -2.31 -15.45
C LYS A 578 14.15 -2.19 -16.82
N HIS A 579 14.89 -2.53 -17.87
CA HIS A 579 14.27 -2.83 -19.16
C HIS A 579 13.48 -4.16 -19.06
N PRO A 580 12.26 -4.30 -19.61
CA PRO A 580 11.45 -5.52 -19.47
C PRO A 580 12.18 -6.81 -19.89
N SER A 581 12.99 -6.73 -20.95
CA SER A 581 13.82 -7.84 -21.45
C SER A 581 15.18 -8.00 -20.74
N GLY A 582 15.52 -7.10 -19.82
CA GLY A 582 16.84 -7.03 -19.19
C GLY A 582 16.82 -7.43 -17.71
N SER A 583 18.01 -7.40 -17.11
CA SER A 583 18.21 -7.58 -15.67
C SER A 583 18.42 -6.22 -14.99
N ALA A 584 18.03 -6.11 -13.72
CA ALA A 584 18.26 -4.91 -12.94
C ALA A 584 19.75 -4.57 -12.85
N ASN A 585 20.09 -3.28 -12.91
CA ASN A 585 21.45 -2.75 -12.88
C ASN A 585 22.40 -3.34 -13.95
N ARG A 586 21.85 -3.87 -15.04
CA ARG A 586 22.60 -4.29 -16.23
C ARG A 586 22.00 -3.65 -17.46
N TYR A 587 22.86 -3.26 -18.40
CA TYR A 587 22.40 -2.74 -19.68
C TYR A 587 21.67 -3.82 -20.47
N GLN A 588 20.46 -3.51 -20.90
CA GLN A 588 19.86 -4.21 -22.03
C GLN A 588 20.42 -3.64 -23.33
N ILE A 589 20.89 -4.50 -24.24
CA ILE A 589 21.32 -4.08 -25.57
C ILE A 589 20.09 -3.91 -26.46
N VAL A 590 19.97 -2.76 -27.11
CA VAL A 590 18.91 -2.45 -28.07
C VAL A 590 19.56 -1.94 -29.36
N GLN A 591 19.24 -2.55 -30.50
CA GLN A 591 19.76 -2.14 -31.81
C GLN A 591 18.81 -1.12 -32.43
N VAL A 592 19.39 -0.06 -32.99
CA VAL A 592 18.64 1.04 -33.62
C VAL A 592 19.15 1.24 -35.05
N ASN A 593 18.29 1.00 -36.03
CA ASN A 593 18.56 1.33 -37.42
C ASN A 593 18.19 2.79 -37.66
N ALA A 594 19.14 3.60 -38.13
CA ALA A 594 18.92 5.01 -38.36
C ALA A 594 19.29 5.35 -39.81
N SER A 595 18.36 5.96 -40.55
CA SER A 595 18.57 6.44 -41.92
C SER A 595 18.99 7.90 -41.92
N GLN A 596 19.89 8.31 -42.82
CA GLN A 596 20.35 9.71 -42.85
C GLN A 596 19.21 10.69 -43.15
N GLY A 597 19.16 11.80 -42.39
CA GLY A 597 18.25 12.94 -42.65
C GLY A 597 16.88 12.90 -41.96
N VAL A 598 16.57 11.88 -41.15
CA VAL A 598 15.31 11.79 -40.40
C VAL A 598 15.58 11.91 -38.89
N PRO A 599 15.04 12.93 -38.19
CA PRO A 599 15.07 12.97 -36.73
C PRO A 599 14.44 11.71 -36.13
N LEU A 600 15.17 11.01 -35.26
CA LEU A 600 14.72 9.73 -34.69
C LEU A 600 14.40 9.88 -33.21
N THR A 601 13.15 9.59 -32.83
CA THR A 601 12.74 9.40 -31.43
C THR A 601 12.79 7.93 -31.08
N VAL A 602 13.64 7.55 -30.13
CA VAL A 602 13.76 6.19 -29.60
C VAL A 602 12.84 6.05 -28.38
N ALA A 603 11.86 5.16 -28.47
CA ALA A 603 10.99 4.79 -27.35
C ALA A 603 11.54 3.55 -26.64
N LEU A 604 11.91 3.68 -25.37
CA LEU A 604 12.47 2.59 -24.56
C LEU A 604 11.50 2.22 -23.43
N PRO A 605 11.03 0.97 -23.37
CA PRO A 605 10.16 0.53 -22.29
C PRO A 605 10.94 0.39 -20.99
N ILE A 606 10.33 0.82 -19.90
CA ILE A 606 10.87 0.71 -18.54
C ILE A 606 9.86 0.01 -17.65
N GLN A 607 10.29 -1.05 -16.98
CA GLN A 607 9.48 -1.81 -16.04
C GLN A 607 9.84 -1.44 -14.61
N ASN A 608 8.84 -1.10 -13.81
CA ASN A 608 8.95 -1.18 -12.37
C ASN A 608 8.43 -2.55 -11.90
N TYR A 609 9.31 -3.38 -11.37
CA TYR A 609 8.96 -4.74 -10.90
C TYR A 609 8.86 -4.83 -9.37
N GLY A 610 8.96 -3.70 -8.67
CA GLY A 610 8.77 -3.61 -7.23
C GLY A 610 7.35 -3.19 -6.86
N LYS A 611 7.08 -3.24 -5.55
CA LYS A 611 5.77 -2.99 -4.94
C LYS A 611 5.45 -1.51 -4.69
N SER A 612 6.40 -0.61 -4.93
CA SER A 612 6.21 0.83 -4.72
C SER A 612 6.55 1.66 -5.95
N ASN A 613 6.01 2.87 -6.04
CA ASN A 613 6.32 3.81 -7.09
C ASN A 613 7.77 4.28 -6.96
N VAL A 614 8.53 4.24 -8.06
CA VAL A 614 9.92 4.69 -8.08
C VAL A 614 10.03 5.99 -8.88
N SER A 615 10.68 6.99 -8.32
CA SER A 615 10.96 8.26 -9.01
C SER A 615 12.37 8.26 -9.61
N ILE A 616 12.47 8.65 -10.87
CA ILE A 616 13.72 8.91 -11.58
C ILE A 616 13.97 10.40 -11.48
N SER A 617 14.97 10.85 -10.71
CA SER A 617 15.35 12.27 -10.63
C SER A 617 16.56 12.62 -11.51
N LYS A 618 17.22 11.61 -12.10
CA LYS A 618 18.39 11.79 -12.96
C LYS A 618 18.43 10.76 -14.10
N ILE A 619 18.80 11.23 -15.30
CA ILE A 619 19.14 10.39 -16.46
C ILE A 619 20.52 10.82 -16.95
N LEU A 620 21.42 9.86 -17.10
CA LEU A 620 22.78 10.05 -17.58
C LEU A 620 22.95 9.38 -18.93
N ILE A 621 23.44 10.14 -19.91
CA ILE A 621 23.69 9.69 -21.27
C ILE A 621 25.15 10.00 -21.59
N ASN A 622 25.92 9.02 -22.03
CA ASN A 622 27.35 9.18 -22.27
C ASN A 622 27.69 9.89 -23.60
N ASN A 623 26.70 10.18 -24.45
CA ASN A 623 26.88 10.79 -25.75
C ASN A 623 25.85 11.93 -25.96
N PRO A 624 26.27 13.18 -26.23
CA PRO A 624 25.38 14.34 -26.32
C PRO A 624 24.44 14.34 -27.52
N ILE A 625 24.65 13.46 -28.51
CA ILE A 625 23.76 13.35 -29.68
C ILE A 625 22.39 12.79 -29.31
N LEU A 626 22.24 12.15 -28.14
CA LEU A 626 20.97 11.63 -27.64
C LEU A 626 20.53 12.41 -26.41
N THR A 627 19.29 12.89 -26.40
CA THR A 627 18.71 13.63 -25.28
C THR A 627 17.42 13.01 -24.79
N TYR A 628 17.17 13.06 -23.49
CA TYR A 628 15.90 12.62 -22.92
C TYR A 628 14.77 13.60 -23.24
N TYR A 629 13.63 13.10 -23.69
CA TYR A 629 12.43 13.88 -23.98
C TYR A 629 11.41 13.70 -22.86
N GLY A 630 11.45 14.61 -21.89
CA GLY A 630 10.54 14.64 -20.75
C GLY A 630 11.05 15.52 -19.63
N ASN A 631 10.25 15.62 -18.57
CA ASN A 631 10.62 16.35 -17.35
C ASN A 631 11.03 15.37 -16.25
N LEU A 632 12.04 15.76 -15.47
CA LEU A 632 12.43 15.08 -14.24
C LEU A 632 12.00 15.92 -13.03
N PRO A 633 11.62 15.30 -11.89
CA PRO A 633 11.57 13.85 -11.67
C PRO A 633 10.39 13.16 -12.38
N ARG A 634 10.59 11.91 -12.83
CA ARG A 634 9.58 11.07 -13.47
C ARG A 634 9.25 9.86 -12.60
N THR A 635 7.99 9.73 -12.19
CA THR A 635 7.53 8.59 -11.39
C THR A 635 7.04 7.46 -12.27
N ILE A 636 7.53 6.24 -12.01
CA ILE A 636 7.08 4.99 -12.63
C ILE A 636 6.28 4.20 -11.58
N ASN A 637 5.03 3.92 -11.88
CA ASN A 637 4.13 3.24 -10.94
C ASN A 637 4.59 1.81 -10.66
N SER A 638 4.37 1.33 -9.45
CA SER A 638 4.67 -0.05 -9.05
C SER A 638 4.06 -1.07 -10.01
N GLU A 639 4.76 -2.18 -10.25
CA GLU A 639 4.27 -3.33 -11.03
C GLU A 639 3.77 -3.00 -12.45
N THR A 640 4.28 -1.92 -13.07
CA THR A 640 3.87 -1.48 -14.42
C THR A 640 5.03 -1.37 -15.40
N ILE A 641 4.70 -1.26 -16.68
CA ILE A 641 5.64 -0.89 -17.74
C ILE A 641 5.22 0.49 -18.28
N ASP A 642 6.16 1.42 -18.28
CA ASP A 642 6.03 2.76 -18.87
C ASP A 642 7.04 2.90 -20.03
N THR A 643 7.07 4.06 -20.69
CA THR A 643 7.98 4.33 -21.81
C THR A 643 8.75 5.63 -21.60
N LEU A 644 10.07 5.58 -21.76
CA LEU A 644 10.94 6.74 -21.83
C LEU A 644 11.25 7.07 -23.29
N TYR A 645 11.19 8.34 -23.65
CA TYR A 645 11.46 8.81 -25.01
C TYR A 645 12.79 9.54 -25.05
N PHE A 646 13.59 9.26 -26.08
CA PHE A 646 14.88 9.89 -26.31
C PHE A 646 14.94 10.41 -27.75
N VAL A 647 15.41 11.64 -27.94
CA VAL A 647 15.54 12.27 -29.27
C VAL A 647 17.01 12.27 -29.67
N LEU A 648 17.27 11.75 -30.86
CA LEU A 648 18.55 11.83 -31.53
C LEU A 648 18.66 13.18 -32.25
N ASN A 649 19.53 14.06 -31.75
CA ASN A 649 19.71 15.42 -32.27
C ASN A 649 20.61 15.47 -33.51
N GLU A 650 21.55 14.54 -33.60
CA GLU A 650 22.48 14.39 -34.72
C GLU A 650 22.71 12.91 -35.02
N MET A 651 22.82 12.56 -36.29
CA MET A 651 23.07 11.17 -36.71
C MET A 651 24.52 10.78 -36.40
N PRO A 652 24.78 9.61 -35.78
CA PRO A 652 26.13 9.12 -35.55
C PRO A 652 26.91 9.01 -36.87
N THR A 653 28.13 9.55 -36.92
CA THR A 653 29.00 9.50 -38.11
C THR A 653 29.66 8.13 -38.32
N SER A 654 29.58 7.25 -37.32
CA SER A 654 30.08 5.87 -37.32
C SER A 654 29.17 5.00 -36.45
N SER A 655 29.25 3.67 -36.61
CA SER A 655 28.61 2.75 -35.66
C SER A 655 29.16 3.02 -34.25
N ASP A 656 28.27 3.30 -33.29
CA ASP A 656 28.62 3.67 -31.92
C ASP A 656 27.61 3.07 -30.92
N THR A 657 28.01 2.96 -29.65
CA THR A 657 27.17 2.48 -28.54
C THR A 657 26.91 3.57 -27.51
N ILE A 658 25.64 3.96 -27.33
CA ILE A 658 25.22 4.96 -26.34
C ILE A 658 24.68 4.26 -25.09
N TYR A 659 25.28 4.52 -23.93
CA TYR A 659 24.86 4.01 -22.63
C TYR A 659 23.93 5.00 -21.93
N ILE A 660 22.80 4.49 -21.45
CA ILE A 660 21.81 5.24 -20.68
C ILE A 660 21.76 4.64 -19.27
N GLN A 661 22.00 5.49 -18.27
CA GLN A 661 21.77 5.18 -16.87
C GLN A 661 20.62 6.02 -16.32
N ILE A 662 19.86 5.44 -15.41
CA ILE A 662 18.76 6.09 -14.70
C ILE A 662 19.05 6.07 -13.21
N GLY A 663 18.61 7.08 -12.48
CA GLY A 663 18.86 7.14 -11.06
C GLY A 663 17.97 8.11 -10.33
N ASN A 664 18.12 8.08 -9.01
CA ASN A 664 17.58 9.07 -8.11
C ASN A 664 18.66 9.61 -7.16
N GLU A 665 18.27 10.36 -6.15
CA GLU A 665 19.15 10.89 -5.11
C GLU A 665 19.87 9.81 -4.28
N CYS A 666 19.42 8.55 -4.35
CA CYS A 666 19.96 7.44 -3.58
C CYS A 666 20.88 6.52 -4.41
N ILE A 667 20.59 6.30 -5.70
CA ILE A 667 21.36 5.37 -6.54
C ILE A 667 21.28 5.69 -8.04
N GLU A 668 22.31 5.28 -8.77
CA GLU A 668 22.35 5.24 -10.23
C GLU A 668 22.38 3.78 -10.71
N SER A 669 21.66 3.47 -11.78
CA SER A 669 21.47 2.13 -12.32
C SER A 669 21.67 2.09 -13.83
N ASN A 670 22.32 1.04 -14.32
CA ASN A 670 22.46 0.79 -15.75
C ASN A 670 21.11 0.38 -16.36
N PHE A 671 20.68 1.04 -17.44
CA PHE A 671 19.38 0.77 -18.07
C PHE A 671 19.52 0.14 -19.47
N VAL A 672 20.01 0.90 -20.46
CA VAL A 672 20.07 0.46 -21.87
C VAL A 672 21.38 0.86 -22.53
N ALA A 673 21.90 0.01 -23.41
CA ALA A 673 22.98 0.31 -24.36
C ALA A 673 22.42 0.27 -25.80
N LEU A 674 22.40 1.41 -26.48
CA LEU A 674 21.89 1.54 -27.85
C LEU A 674 23.02 1.38 -28.87
N ILE A 675 22.88 0.46 -29.82
CA ILE A 675 23.87 0.24 -30.90
C ILE A 675 23.31 0.78 -32.23
N PHE A 676 24.07 1.64 -32.91
CA PHE A 676 23.73 2.20 -34.23
C PHE A 676 24.59 1.57 -35.35
N TYR A 677 24.00 1.34 -36.53
CA TYR A 677 24.69 0.83 -37.74
C TYR A 677 24.49 1.77 -38.95
N ARG A 678 25.46 1.85 -39.87
CA ARG A 678 25.42 2.64 -41.12
C ARG A 678 24.94 1.79 -42.33
N SER A 679 24.07 2.34 -43.21
CA SER A 679 23.74 1.76 -44.53
C SER A 679 24.76 2.20 -45.60
N ASP A 680 25.12 1.29 -46.53
CA ASP A 680 26.03 1.53 -47.66
C ASP A 680 25.34 2.10 -48.91
N CYS A 681 24.00 2.24 -48.90
CA CYS A 681 23.21 2.72 -50.03
C CYS A 681 23.04 4.25 -50.01
N ASP A 682 22.71 4.82 -51.17
CA ASP A 682 22.24 6.19 -51.30
C ASP A 682 20.91 6.42 -50.53
N PHE A 683 20.63 7.67 -50.16
CA PHE A 683 19.40 8.04 -49.43
C PHE A 683 18.10 7.73 -50.19
N SER A 684 18.17 7.50 -51.51
CA SER A 684 17.03 7.09 -52.33
C SER A 684 16.75 5.58 -52.29
N GLU A 685 17.41 4.82 -51.41
CA GLU A 685 17.11 3.40 -51.16
C GLU A 685 15.63 3.16 -50.84
N PHE A 686 15.07 2.04 -51.32
CA PHE A 686 13.74 1.60 -50.92
C PHE A 686 13.62 0.08 -50.89
N ASN A 687 12.70 -0.42 -50.07
CA ASN A 687 12.42 -1.84 -49.92
C ASN A 687 10.92 -2.13 -49.80
N PHE A 688 10.31 -2.61 -50.89
CA PHE A 688 8.99 -3.22 -50.88
C PHE A 688 9.12 -4.73 -50.59
N LYS A 689 9.09 -5.10 -49.29
CA LYS A 689 9.05 -6.52 -48.88
C LYS A 689 7.80 -7.23 -49.38
N THR A 690 6.69 -6.47 -49.44
CA THR A 690 5.43 -6.79 -50.11
C THR A 690 4.88 -5.48 -50.71
N PHE A 691 3.87 -5.57 -51.56
CA PHE A 691 3.15 -4.43 -52.12
C PHE A 691 1.82 -4.16 -51.40
N GLU A 692 1.74 -4.39 -50.08
CA GLU A 692 0.58 -3.98 -49.28
C GLU A 692 0.37 -2.45 -49.33
N ASN A 693 1.45 -1.66 -49.33
CA ASN A 693 1.42 -0.20 -49.44
C ASN A 693 2.44 0.29 -50.49
N PRO A 694 2.17 0.15 -51.80
CA PRO A 694 3.11 0.44 -52.87
C PRO A 694 3.17 1.94 -53.17
N THR A 695 3.56 2.73 -52.16
CA THR A 695 3.74 4.19 -52.33
C THR A 695 4.81 4.47 -53.38
N LYS A 696 4.67 5.59 -54.12
CA LYS A 696 5.59 5.97 -55.21
C LYS A 696 5.70 4.97 -56.37
N ILE A 697 4.72 4.10 -56.57
CA ILE A 697 4.62 3.27 -57.79
C ILE A 697 3.63 3.90 -58.76
N ILE A 698 4.08 4.13 -60.00
CA ILE A 698 3.25 4.58 -61.12
C ILE A 698 2.81 3.35 -61.90
N PHE A 699 1.50 3.10 -62.01
CA PHE A 699 0.92 2.01 -62.78
C PHE A 699 0.56 2.46 -64.19
N VAL A 700 0.92 1.67 -65.20
CA VAL A 700 0.70 1.96 -66.62
C VAL A 700 0.10 0.74 -67.32
N GLY A 701 -0.84 0.99 -68.23
CA GLY A 701 -1.48 -0.07 -69.01
C GLY A 701 -2.32 -1.00 -68.14
N ASN A 702 -2.07 -2.30 -68.23
CA ASN A 702 -2.79 -3.34 -67.48
C ASN A 702 -2.23 -3.63 -66.08
N ALA A 703 -1.15 -2.97 -65.67
CA ALA A 703 -0.54 -3.20 -64.37
C ALA A 703 -1.48 -2.75 -63.23
N SER A 704 -1.66 -3.58 -62.20
CA SER A 704 -2.50 -3.27 -61.05
C SER A 704 -1.99 -3.93 -59.76
N LYS A 705 -2.31 -3.33 -58.61
CA LYS A 705 -2.07 -3.94 -57.29
C LYS A 705 -3.16 -4.97 -57.01
N VAL A 706 -2.76 -6.19 -56.64
CA VAL A 706 -3.65 -7.25 -56.18
C VAL A 706 -3.17 -7.71 -54.80
N GLN A 707 -3.96 -7.43 -53.76
CA GLN A 707 -3.61 -7.73 -52.36
C GLN A 707 -2.24 -7.15 -51.95
N ASP A 708 -1.23 -7.99 -51.83
CA ASP A 708 0.13 -7.71 -51.39
C ASP A 708 1.15 -7.83 -52.53
N TYR A 709 0.72 -7.99 -53.79
CA TYR A 709 1.58 -8.05 -54.97
C TYR A 709 1.11 -7.13 -56.12
N ILE A 710 1.95 -6.96 -57.13
CA ILE A 710 1.61 -6.24 -58.37
C ILE A 710 1.45 -7.25 -59.50
N GLN A 711 0.30 -7.24 -60.19
CA GLN A 711 0.10 -7.98 -61.42
C GLN A 711 0.39 -7.05 -62.60
N LEU A 712 1.43 -7.36 -63.40
CA LEU A 712 1.81 -6.57 -64.57
C LEU A 712 0.87 -6.84 -65.75
N THR A 713 0.53 -8.11 -66.00
CA THR A 713 -0.52 -8.50 -66.95
C THR A 713 -1.44 -9.56 -66.35
N PRO A 714 -2.75 -9.51 -66.63
CA PRO A 714 -3.66 -10.62 -66.36
C PRO A 714 -3.48 -11.74 -67.41
N PRO A 715 -3.96 -12.97 -67.14
CA PRO A 715 -3.86 -14.09 -68.09
C PRO A 715 -4.91 -13.95 -69.19
N ALA A 716 -4.69 -13.00 -70.10
CA ALA A 716 -5.54 -12.69 -71.23
C ALA A 716 -4.71 -12.26 -72.43
N VAL A 717 -5.24 -12.43 -73.65
CA VAL A 717 -4.56 -12.04 -74.89
C VAL A 717 -4.37 -10.53 -75.01
N ASN A 718 -3.27 -10.12 -75.67
CA ASN A 718 -2.96 -8.73 -76.04
C ASN A 718 -3.03 -7.75 -74.84
N LYS A 719 -2.27 -8.05 -73.79
CA LYS A 719 -2.12 -7.18 -72.60
C LYS A 719 -0.70 -6.67 -72.52
N ALA A 720 -0.55 -5.45 -72.01
CA ALA A 720 0.74 -4.89 -71.69
C ALA A 720 0.58 -4.07 -70.42
N GLY A 721 1.49 -4.23 -69.48
CA GLY A 721 1.53 -3.41 -68.27
C GLY A 721 2.94 -3.04 -67.91
N ALA A 722 3.07 -1.88 -67.28
CA ALA A 722 4.34 -1.42 -66.73
C ALA A 722 4.14 -0.76 -65.37
N ILE A 723 5.16 -0.83 -64.53
CA ILE A 723 5.28 -0.01 -63.34
C ILE A 723 6.59 0.76 -63.34
N TRP A 724 6.56 1.98 -62.80
CA TRP A 724 7.75 2.82 -62.63
C TRP A 724 7.83 3.32 -61.19
N TYR A 725 9.03 3.34 -60.61
CA TYR A 725 9.24 4.11 -59.38
C TYR A 725 9.11 5.59 -59.71
N ALA A 726 8.33 6.33 -58.92
CA ALA A 726 7.94 7.70 -59.24
C ALA A 726 9.12 8.68 -59.22
N ASP A 727 10.12 8.42 -58.38
CA ASP A 727 11.33 9.24 -58.30
C ASP A 727 12.43 8.69 -59.22
N LEU A 728 13.13 9.59 -59.89
CA LEU A 728 14.34 9.25 -60.66
C LEU A 728 15.48 8.86 -59.69
N LEU A 729 16.04 7.67 -59.88
CA LEU A 729 17.09 7.12 -59.00
C LEU A 729 18.49 7.36 -59.57
N PRO A 730 19.52 7.58 -58.72
CA PRO A 730 20.91 7.69 -59.16
C PRO A 730 21.42 6.33 -59.61
N VAL A 731 21.63 6.16 -60.92
CA VAL A 731 22.04 4.88 -61.51
C VAL A 731 23.49 4.88 -61.98
N VAL A 732 24.10 6.07 -62.09
CA VAL A 732 25.41 6.25 -62.74
C VAL A 732 26.58 5.65 -61.97
N SER A 733 26.47 5.52 -60.64
CA SER A 733 27.54 5.03 -59.76
C SER A 733 27.41 3.53 -59.47
N GLY A 734 26.51 2.85 -60.18
CA GLY A 734 26.12 1.48 -59.89
C GLY A 734 24.94 1.39 -58.93
N PHE A 735 24.28 0.25 -58.95
CA PHE A 735 23.18 -0.06 -58.04
C PHE A 735 23.03 -1.58 -57.91
N ARG A 736 22.37 -2.00 -56.83
CA ARG A 736 21.84 -3.36 -56.67
C ARG A 736 20.33 -3.29 -56.58
N THR A 737 19.63 -4.06 -57.40
CA THR A 737 18.19 -4.28 -57.25
C THR A 737 17.93 -5.76 -57.04
N GLU A 738 16.98 -6.08 -56.16
CA GLU A 738 16.51 -7.44 -55.90
C GLU A 738 15.00 -7.45 -55.96
N PHE A 739 14.42 -8.44 -56.61
CA PHE A 739 12.97 -8.58 -56.71
C PHE A 739 12.58 -10.04 -56.77
N SER A 740 11.33 -10.31 -56.39
CA SER A 740 10.75 -11.63 -56.58
C SER A 740 9.50 -11.55 -57.45
N PHE A 741 9.37 -12.52 -58.34
CA PHE A 741 8.22 -12.64 -59.23
C PHE A 741 7.76 -14.09 -59.33
N ARG A 742 6.54 -14.28 -59.80
CA ARG A 742 6.00 -15.59 -60.15
C ARG A 742 5.12 -15.47 -61.39
N ILE A 743 5.00 -16.58 -62.11
CA ILE A 743 4.16 -16.69 -63.29
C ILE A 743 3.05 -17.71 -63.02
N ARG A 744 1.83 -17.39 -63.46
CA ARG A 744 0.66 -18.27 -63.30
C ARG A 744 -0.22 -18.29 -64.54
N SER A 745 -1.01 -19.36 -64.65
CA SER A 745 -2.14 -19.45 -65.61
C SER A 745 -1.71 -19.33 -67.07
N GLY A 746 -0.56 -19.89 -67.42
CA GLY A 746 -0.05 -19.84 -68.78
C GLY A 746 -0.84 -20.73 -69.75
N SER A 747 -1.05 -20.21 -70.95
CA SER A 747 -1.80 -20.86 -72.02
C SER A 747 -1.27 -20.45 -73.39
N ASN A 748 -0.98 -21.43 -74.24
CA ASN A 748 -0.63 -21.19 -75.64
C ASN A 748 -1.81 -20.68 -76.47
N ASN A 749 -3.05 -20.89 -75.98
CA ASN A 749 -4.27 -20.48 -76.67
C ASN A 749 -4.27 -20.90 -78.16
N THR A 750 -4.03 -19.97 -79.09
CA THR A 750 -3.98 -20.25 -80.54
C THR A 750 -2.56 -20.27 -81.13
N CYS A 751 -1.53 -20.02 -80.33
CA CYS A 751 -0.14 -19.88 -80.76
C CYS A 751 0.77 -20.81 -79.95
N PHE A 752 1.27 -21.84 -80.61
CA PHE A 752 2.10 -22.87 -80.00
C PHE A 752 3.55 -22.68 -80.41
N ASP A 753 4.44 -22.74 -79.45
CA ASP A 753 5.88 -22.84 -79.65
C ASP A 753 6.42 -24.14 -79.02
N SER A 754 7.72 -24.19 -78.75
CA SER A 754 8.37 -25.34 -78.11
C SER A 754 8.56 -25.19 -76.58
N SER A 755 8.01 -24.13 -75.96
CA SER A 755 8.18 -23.84 -74.54
C SER A 755 7.00 -24.32 -73.66
N ILE A 756 7.07 -23.98 -72.37
CA ILE A 756 6.01 -24.25 -71.40
C ILE A 756 4.80 -23.35 -71.74
N PRO A 757 3.55 -23.83 -71.64
CA PRO A 757 2.40 -23.02 -72.07
C PRO A 757 2.34 -21.63 -71.39
N GLY A 758 2.28 -20.56 -72.18
CA GLY A 758 2.29 -19.19 -71.66
C GLY A 758 3.20 -18.27 -72.46
N ALA A 759 2.95 -16.97 -72.40
CA ALA A 759 3.75 -15.94 -73.06
C ALA A 759 3.43 -14.55 -72.46
N ASP A 760 4.30 -13.54 -72.58
CA ASP A 760 5.58 -13.56 -73.31
C ASP A 760 6.79 -13.32 -72.39
N GLY A 761 6.59 -12.96 -71.12
CA GLY A 761 7.65 -12.77 -70.14
C GLY A 761 7.58 -11.45 -69.35
N ILE A 762 8.62 -11.20 -68.56
CA ILE A 762 8.76 -10.01 -67.70
C ILE A 762 10.14 -9.36 -67.90
N ALA A 763 10.22 -8.03 -67.84
CA ALA A 763 11.49 -7.32 -67.91
C ALA A 763 11.65 -6.29 -66.80
N PHE A 764 12.86 -6.19 -66.23
CA PHE A 764 13.29 -5.03 -65.46
C PHE A 764 13.88 -3.99 -66.41
N VAL A 765 13.41 -2.74 -66.35
CA VAL A 765 13.74 -1.72 -67.33
C VAL A 765 14.32 -0.48 -66.65
N ILE A 766 15.43 0.00 -67.20
CA ILE A 766 16.06 1.28 -66.89
C ILE A 766 15.76 2.22 -68.05
N GLN A 767 15.09 3.35 -67.82
CA GLN A 767 14.77 4.29 -68.90
C GLN A 767 14.77 5.75 -68.45
N ASN A 768 14.99 6.66 -69.39
CA ASN A 768 14.83 8.10 -69.15
C ASN A 768 14.12 8.79 -70.32
N PHE A 769 12.94 8.26 -70.66
CA PHE A 769 12.01 8.80 -71.66
C PHE A 769 10.85 9.52 -70.98
N ILE A 770 9.93 8.79 -70.33
CA ILE A 770 8.79 9.34 -69.58
C ILE A 770 8.35 8.36 -68.47
N PRO A 771 7.77 8.83 -67.35
CA PRO A 771 7.32 7.97 -66.24
C PRO A 771 6.08 7.11 -66.53
N TYR A 772 5.52 7.18 -67.74
CA TYR A 772 4.36 6.41 -68.17
C TYR A 772 4.67 5.55 -69.40
N ALA A 773 5.94 5.25 -69.65
CA ALA A 773 6.37 4.50 -70.83
C ALA A 773 5.85 3.06 -70.80
N ILE A 774 5.38 2.58 -71.96
CA ILE A 774 4.96 1.21 -72.20
C ILE A 774 5.20 0.86 -73.68
N GLY A 775 5.73 -0.32 -73.92
CA GLY A 775 6.10 -0.84 -75.23
C GLY A 775 5.04 -1.74 -75.87
N ASN A 776 5.45 -2.45 -76.90
CA ASN A 776 4.59 -3.32 -77.70
C ASN A 776 4.09 -4.57 -76.93
N TYR A 777 2.94 -5.09 -77.39
CA TYR A 777 2.34 -6.35 -76.91
C TYR A 777 3.14 -7.59 -77.37
N GLY A 778 2.75 -8.79 -76.93
CA GLY A 778 3.36 -10.04 -77.38
C GLY A 778 4.84 -10.13 -77.02
N GLY A 779 5.64 -10.68 -77.95
CA GLY A 779 7.11 -10.77 -77.86
C GLY A 779 7.85 -9.44 -77.74
N GLY A 780 7.14 -8.30 -77.63
CA GLY A 780 7.70 -7.02 -77.22
C GLY A 780 7.88 -6.86 -75.69
N ILE A 781 7.32 -7.77 -74.87
CA ILE A 781 7.41 -7.84 -73.39
C ILE A 781 7.13 -6.47 -72.70
N GLY A 782 6.36 -5.61 -73.37
CA GLY A 782 6.01 -4.28 -72.90
C GLY A 782 7.18 -3.28 -72.82
N TYR A 783 8.39 -3.60 -73.31
CA TYR A 783 9.51 -2.65 -73.41
C TYR A 783 9.93 -2.33 -74.86
N ASP A 784 9.65 -3.21 -75.83
CA ASP A 784 9.94 -2.96 -77.24
C ASP A 784 9.27 -1.66 -77.70
N GLY A 785 10.04 -0.78 -78.32
CA GLY A 785 9.61 0.55 -78.73
C GLY A 785 9.93 1.68 -77.74
N ILE A 786 10.18 1.38 -76.45
CA ILE A 786 10.52 2.42 -75.45
C ILE A 786 11.92 2.99 -75.76
N PRO A 787 12.05 4.27 -76.14
CA PRO A 787 13.35 4.87 -76.43
C PRO A 787 14.12 5.17 -75.14
N ASN A 788 15.44 5.37 -75.28
CA ASN A 788 16.31 5.72 -74.15
C ASN A 788 16.17 4.74 -72.99
N SER A 789 16.24 3.43 -73.31
CA SER A 789 16.04 2.36 -72.35
C SER A 789 17.00 1.17 -72.51
N VAL A 790 17.24 0.47 -71.40
CA VAL A 790 17.86 -0.85 -71.32
C VAL A 790 16.88 -1.77 -70.60
N ALA A 791 16.58 -2.92 -71.20
CA ALA A 791 15.70 -3.94 -70.63
C ALA A 791 16.52 -5.19 -70.29
N ILE A 792 16.29 -5.74 -69.10
CA ILE A 792 16.76 -7.06 -68.68
C ILE A 792 15.53 -7.95 -68.67
N GLU A 793 15.41 -8.80 -69.68
CA GLU A 793 14.23 -9.62 -69.91
C GLU A 793 14.39 -11.04 -69.40
N PHE A 794 13.28 -11.61 -68.96
CA PHE A 794 13.07 -13.01 -68.62
C PHE A 794 11.96 -13.51 -69.53
N ASP A 795 12.36 -14.07 -70.67
CA ASP A 795 11.50 -14.43 -71.78
C ASP A 795 11.08 -15.90 -71.66
N THR A 796 9.78 -16.15 -71.78
CA THR A 796 9.11 -17.45 -71.61
C THR A 796 8.51 -17.99 -72.91
N TYR A 797 8.71 -17.31 -74.04
CA TYR A 797 8.13 -17.69 -75.32
C TYR A 797 9.17 -17.65 -76.46
N SER A 798 9.04 -18.54 -77.44
CA SER A 798 9.99 -18.64 -78.55
C SER A 798 9.44 -17.98 -79.81
N ASN A 799 9.67 -16.68 -80.00
CA ASN A 799 9.38 -15.94 -81.23
C ASN A 799 10.44 -16.19 -82.32
N ASP A 800 10.58 -17.45 -82.75
CA ASP A 800 11.54 -17.87 -83.78
C ASP A 800 10.94 -17.87 -85.21
N SER A 801 11.68 -18.42 -86.17
CA SER A 801 11.24 -18.52 -87.58
C SER A 801 9.97 -19.34 -87.83
N THR A 802 9.46 -20.06 -86.81
CA THR A 802 8.23 -20.86 -86.88
C THR A 802 6.99 -20.08 -86.46
N GLN A 803 7.15 -18.91 -85.85
CA GLN A 803 6.06 -18.05 -85.38
C GLN A 803 5.70 -16.94 -86.38
N ILE A 804 4.52 -16.33 -86.18
CA ILE A 804 4.03 -15.20 -87.01
C ILE A 804 4.96 -13.98 -86.87
N GLU A 805 5.45 -13.74 -85.65
CA GLU A 805 6.43 -12.71 -85.35
C GLU A 805 7.75 -13.39 -85.03
N ASN A 806 8.78 -13.06 -85.82
CA ASN A 806 10.13 -13.60 -85.63
C ASN A 806 11.02 -12.51 -85.00
N PHE A 807 11.23 -12.61 -83.69
CA PHE A 807 12.16 -11.80 -82.90
C PHE A 807 13.54 -12.44 -82.76
N PHE A 808 13.80 -13.55 -83.46
CA PHE A 808 15.09 -14.27 -83.51
C PHE A 808 15.48 -14.93 -82.18
N ASP A 809 14.49 -15.31 -81.39
CA ASP A 809 14.72 -15.87 -80.06
C ASP A 809 15.58 -17.14 -80.10
N PRO A 810 16.44 -17.35 -79.09
CA PRO A 810 17.26 -18.55 -79.02
C PRO A 810 16.46 -19.82 -78.67
N ASN A 811 15.40 -19.67 -77.88
CA ASN A 811 14.48 -20.67 -77.33
C ASN A 811 13.40 -19.92 -76.54
N GLY A 812 12.38 -20.61 -76.02
CA GLY A 812 11.33 -19.98 -75.21
C GLY A 812 11.58 -20.00 -73.70
N ASN A 813 12.84 -19.93 -73.26
CA ASN A 813 13.18 -19.76 -71.85
C ASN A 813 14.62 -19.21 -71.73
N HIS A 814 14.76 -17.89 -71.77
CA HIS A 814 16.07 -17.24 -71.75
C HIS A 814 16.05 -15.89 -71.03
N VAL A 815 17.25 -15.42 -70.67
CA VAL A 815 17.45 -14.07 -70.13
C VAL A 815 18.37 -13.30 -71.06
N ALA A 816 17.99 -12.06 -71.40
CA ALA A 816 18.80 -11.20 -72.23
C ALA A 816 18.82 -9.75 -71.73
N VAL A 817 19.82 -9.00 -72.18
CA VAL A 817 19.93 -7.56 -71.96
C VAL A 817 19.81 -6.87 -73.32
N GLN A 818 18.74 -6.11 -73.50
CA GLN A 818 18.34 -5.50 -74.78
C GLN A 818 18.36 -3.97 -74.68
N THR A 819 18.95 -3.32 -75.68
CA THR A 819 18.94 -1.85 -75.79
C THR A 819 19.15 -1.39 -77.23
N PHE A 820 18.60 -0.23 -77.59
CA PHE A 820 19.08 0.54 -78.75
C PHE A 820 19.63 1.92 -78.34
N GLY A 821 20.16 1.98 -77.12
CA GLY A 821 20.62 3.21 -76.48
C GLY A 821 19.50 4.24 -76.41
N GLN A 822 19.76 5.43 -76.95
CA GLN A 822 18.81 6.55 -76.95
C GLN A 822 17.65 6.38 -77.95
N LYS A 823 17.72 5.41 -78.87
CA LYS A 823 16.65 5.11 -79.84
C LYS A 823 15.63 4.13 -79.24
N SER A 824 14.50 3.91 -79.93
CA SER A 824 13.49 2.90 -79.56
C SER A 824 14.13 1.53 -79.39
N ASN A 825 13.98 0.95 -78.21
CA ASN A 825 14.48 -0.39 -77.88
C ASN A 825 13.73 -1.46 -78.70
N SER A 826 14.30 -2.66 -78.79
CA SER A 826 13.78 -3.76 -79.60
C SER A 826 14.02 -5.09 -78.89
N SER A 827 13.03 -5.97 -78.87
CA SER A 827 13.15 -7.33 -78.33
C SER A 827 13.80 -8.32 -79.30
N LYS A 828 14.17 -7.88 -80.52
CA LYS A 828 14.88 -8.72 -81.48
C LYS A 828 16.25 -9.17 -80.96
N HIS A 829 16.43 -10.47 -80.81
CA HIS A 829 17.63 -11.19 -80.34
C HIS A 829 18.81 -11.21 -81.33
N GLN A 830 19.16 -10.03 -81.85
CA GLN A 830 20.26 -9.84 -82.79
C GLN A 830 20.95 -8.49 -82.57
N LYS A 831 22.15 -8.35 -83.13
CA LYS A 831 22.84 -7.05 -83.16
C LYS A 831 22.03 -6.03 -83.98
N PRO A 832 21.99 -4.75 -83.58
CA PRO A 832 22.72 -4.15 -82.46
C PRO A 832 21.98 -4.16 -81.11
N TYR A 833 20.85 -4.85 -80.98
CA TYR A 833 19.94 -4.71 -79.84
C TYR A 833 20.40 -5.52 -78.61
N THR A 834 20.87 -6.74 -78.82
CA THR A 834 21.24 -7.65 -77.73
C THR A 834 22.68 -7.41 -77.25
N LEU A 835 22.83 -6.99 -76.00
CA LEU A 835 24.14 -6.83 -75.33
C LEU A 835 24.66 -8.14 -74.72
N GLY A 836 23.76 -9.01 -74.28
CA GLY A 836 24.08 -10.31 -73.72
C GLY A 836 22.85 -11.19 -73.64
N ILE A 837 23.04 -12.51 -73.74
CA ILE A 837 21.96 -13.49 -73.72
C ILE A 837 22.46 -14.79 -73.08
N ASN A 838 21.67 -15.35 -72.16
CA ASN A 838 21.86 -16.71 -71.66
C ASN A 838 20.64 -17.58 -71.99
N ARG A 839 20.91 -18.67 -72.72
CA ARG A 839 19.93 -19.63 -73.23
C ARG A 839 19.74 -20.84 -72.30
N ASN A 840 20.62 -20.98 -71.30
CA ASN A 840 20.70 -22.12 -70.39
C ASN A 840 20.44 -21.64 -68.95
N ILE A 841 19.21 -21.21 -68.70
CA ILE A 841 18.73 -20.82 -67.36
C ILE A 841 17.83 -21.91 -66.79
N MET A 842 17.52 -21.86 -65.49
CA MET A 842 16.49 -22.72 -64.93
C MET A 842 15.12 -22.46 -65.60
N PRO A 843 14.28 -23.48 -65.84
CA PRO A 843 12.96 -23.27 -66.43
C PRO A 843 12.10 -22.35 -65.56
N ILE A 844 11.59 -21.27 -66.14
CA ILE A 844 10.62 -20.40 -65.48
C ILE A 844 9.23 -21.02 -65.69
N LEU A 845 8.70 -21.62 -64.62
CA LEU A 845 7.41 -22.31 -64.62
C LEU A 845 6.23 -21.37 -64.37
N ASN A 846 5.09 -21.68 -64.97
CA ASN A 846 3.81 -20.99 -64.79
C ASN A 846 2.93 -21.58 -63.66
N ASP A 847 3.54 -22.32 -62.72
CA ASP A 847 2.86 -23.03 -61.63
C ASP A 847 2.77 -22.22 -60.33
N GLY A 848 3.27 -20.97 -60.36
CA GLY A 848 3.33 -20.08 -59.20
C GLY A 848 4.59 -20.22 -58.35
N THR A 849 5.60 -20.99 -58.79
CA THR A 849 6.95 -20.96 -58.23
C THR A 849 7.48 -19.54 -58.14
N ILE A 850 8.09 -19.20 -57.01
CA ILE A 850 8.65 -17.86 -56.77
C ILE A 850 10.11 -17.86 -57.21
N TYR A 851 10.43 -16.95 -58.11
CA TYR A 851 11.78 -16.68 -58.56
C TYR A 851 12.27 -15.39 -57.93
N TYR A 852 13.51 -15.41 -57.46
CA TYR A 852 14.24 -14.26 -56.99
C TYR A 852 15.26 -13.88 -58.05
N SER A 853 15.33 -12.60 -58.39
CA SER A 853 16.38 -12.05 -59.23
C SER A 853 17.10 -10.93 -58.53
N ARG A 854 18.42 -10.90 -58.72
CA ARG A 854 19.30 -9.80 -58.33
C ARG A 854 19.95 -9.26 -59.60
N ILE A 855 19.94 -7.94 -59.77
CA ILE A 855 20.69 -7.24 -60.81
C ILE A 855 21.69 -6.32 -60.13
N VAL A 856 22.97 -6.46 -60.48
CA VAL A 856 24.07 -5.64 -59.98
C VAL A 856 24.71 -4.92 -61.15
N TYR A 857 24.59 -3.59 -61.16
CA TYR A 857 25.41 -2.73 -62.02
C TYR A 857 26.61 -2.24 -61.22
N ASN A 858 27.82 -2.66 -61.63
CA ASN A 858 29.06 -2.18 -61.06
C ASN A 858 29.76 -1.24 -62.06
N GLU A 859 29.71 0.06 -61.79
CA GLU A 859 30.29 1.06 -62.69
C GLU A 859 31.81 0.92 -62.82
N LYS A 860 32.53 0.71 -61.72
CA LYS A 860 34.00 0.60 -61.72
C LYS A 860 34.49 -0.66 -62.43
N ALA A 861 33.77 -1.77 -62.26
CA ALA A 861 34.06 -3.01 -62.96
C ALA A 861 33.53 -3.03 -64.41
N ARG A 862 32.66 -2.07 -64.78
CA ARG A 862 31.95 -1.99 -66.06
C ARG A 862 31.18 -3.27 -66.39
N THR A 863 30.50 -3.82 -65.38
CA THR A 863 29.70 -5.05 -65.51
C THR A 863 28.23 -4.82 -65.13
N LEU A 864 27.33 -5.47 -65.85
CA LEU A 864 25.95 -5.70 -65.44
C LEU A 864 25.75 -7.21 -65.24
N GLU A 865 25.46 -7.60 -64.01
CA GLU A 865 25.32 -8.99 -63.59
C GLU A 865 23.86 -9.28 -63.23
N VAL A 866 23.32 -10.37 -63.79
CA VAL A 866 21.96 -10.84 -63.56
C VAL A 866 22.02 -12.19 -62.89
N TYR A 867 21.31 -12.34 -61.77
CA TYR A 867 21.17 -13.57 -61.01
C TYR A 867 19.70 -14.01 -61.04
N LEU A 868 19.46 -15.32 -61.01
CA LEU A 868 18.13 -15.92 -60.96
C LEU A 868 18.19 -17.21 -60.14
N ASP A 869 17.35 -17.32 -59.12
CA ASP A 869 17.29 -18.48 -58.22
C ASP A 869 15.85 -18.64 -57.66
N THR A 870 15.55 -19.77 -57.05
CA THR A 870 14.33 -20.01 -56.26
C THR A 870 14.53 -19.70 -54.76
N THR A 871 15.75 -19.33 -54.37
CA THR A 871 16.12 -18.85 -53.03
C THR A 871 16.81 -17.47 -53.11
N GLN A 872 17.00 -16.79 -51.96
CA GLN A 872 17.68 -15.47 -51.93
C GLN A 872 19.21 -15.58 -51.77
N GLU A 873 19.79 -16.78 -51.88
CA GLU A 873 21.20 -17.03 -51.57
C GLU A 873 22.14 -16.57 -52.72
N PHE A 874 21.67 -16.58 -53.98
CA PHE A 874 22.38 -16.13 -55.19
C PHE A 874 23.86 -16.52 -55.25
N THR A 875 24.15 -17.71 -55.76
CA THR A 875 25.53 -18.25 -55.81
C THR A 875 26.39 -17.64 -56.91
N ASP A 876 25.93 -17.64 -58.16
CA ASP A 876 26.67 -17.14 -59.35
C ASP A 876 25.74 -16.37 -60.30
N PRO A 877 26.22 -15.35 -61.03
CA PRO A 877 25.40 -14.65 -62.02
C PRO A 877 25.11 -15.56 -63.22
N ILE A 878 23.84 -15.61 -63.63
CA ILE A 878 23.41 -16.34 -64.82
C ILE A 878 23.77 -15.59 -66.12
N LEU A 879 23.98 -14.28 -66.05
CA LEU A 879 24.42 -13.48 -67.19
C LEU A 879 25.29 -12.32 -66.70
N THR A 880 26.44 -12.11 -67.36
CA THR A 880 27.31 -10.94 -67.12
C THR A 880 27.57 -10.24 -68.44
N VAL A 881 27.07 -9.01 -68.58
CA VAL A 881 27.42 -8.11 -69.70
C VAL A 881 28.64 -7.30 -69.28
N ARG A 882 29.72 -7.41 -70.07
CA ARG A 882 30.98 -6.66 -69.86
C ARG A 882 30.99 -5.40 -70.71
N GLU A 883 31.85 -4.45 -70.33
CA GLU A 883 31.94 -3.14 -70.95
C GLU A 883 30.63 -2.34 -70.87
N PHE A 884 29.80 -2.66 -69.88
CA PHE A 884 28.51 -2.01 -69.67
C PHE A 884 28.73 -0.66 -68.98
N ASP A 885 28.35 0.42 -69.66
CA ASP A 885 28.41 1.80 -69.15
C ASP A 885 27.10 2.51 -69.46
N LEU A 886 26.26 2.63 -68.44
CA LEU A 886 24.92 3.18 -68.56
C LEU A 886 24.93 4.66 -68.98
N SER A 887 25.95 5.42 -68.57
CA SER A 887 26.11 6.84 -68.93
C SER A 887 26.44 7.06 -70.41
N SER A 888 27.07 6.05 -71.03
CA SER A 888 27.35 6.04 -72.47
C SER A 888 26.19 5.51 -73.32
N ILE A 889 25.36 4.63 -72.74
CA ILE A 889 24.25 3.97 -73.44
C ILE A 889 23.00 4.86 -73.44
N LEU A 890 22.68 5.52 -72.32
CA LEU A 890 21.46 6.30 -72.13
C LEU A 890 21.75 7.77 -71.85
N LYS A 891 20.81 8.65 -72.22
CA LYS A 891 20.80 10.04 -71.78
C LYS A 891 20.11 10.11 -70.41
N LEU A 892 20.89 10.29 -69.34
CA LEU A 892 20.41 10.33 -67.95
C LEU A 892 19.90 11.73 -67.54
N ASP A 893 18.96 11.79 -66.61
CA ASP A 893 18.48 13.05 -66.01
C ASP A 893 19.58 13.62 -65.11
N ARG A 894 19.88 14.91 -65.29
CA ARG A 894 21.01 15.62 -64.67
C ARG A 894 22.35 14.89 -64.80
N GLY A 895 22.49 14.03 -65.81
CA GLY A 895 23.69 13.24 -66.05
C GLY A 895 23.86 11.99 -65.17
N TYR A 896 22.95 11.70 -64.23
CA TYR A 896 23.12 10.53 -63.35
C TYR A 896 21.87 9.75 -62.93
N ARG A 897 20.67 10.20 -63.29
CA ARG A 897 19.42 9.56 -62.84
C ARG A 897 18.60 8.94 -63.97
N ALA A 898 17.83 7.89 -63.65
CA ALA A 898 16.88 7.24 -64.56
C ALA A 898 15.69 6.66 -63.79
N TYR A 899 14.61 6.36 -64.50
CA TYR A 899 13.49 5.58 -63.97
C TYR A 899 13.87 4.09 -63.98
N LEU A 900 13.55 3.43 -62.88
CA LEU A 900 13.59 1.98 -62.77
C LEU A 900 12.16 1.46 -62.69
N GLY A 901 11.90 0.31 -63.31
CA GLY A 901 10.56 -0.24 -63.39
C GLY A 901 10.53 -1.64 -63.97
N PHE A 902 9.32 -2.13 -64.16
CA PHE A 902 9.07 -3.44 -64.78
C PHE A 902 8.05 -3.31 -65.89
N THR A 903 8.22 -4.10 -66.94
CA THR A 903 7.26 -4.25 -68.03
C THR A 903 6.94 -5.72 -68.25
N SER A 904 5.76 -5.99 -68.79
CA SER A 904 5.39 -7.31 -69.27
C SER A 904 4.30 -7.19 -70.33
N ALA A 905 4.24 -8.16 -71.23
CA ALA A 905 3.18 -8.26 -72.22
C ALA A 905 2.72 -9.70 -72.45
N THR A 906 1.53 -9.80 -73.04
CA THR A 906 0.96 -11.03 -73.58
C THR A 906 0.53 -10.80 -75.03
N GLY A 907 0.61 -11.83 -75.84
CA GLY A 907 0.20 -11.85 -77.24
C GLY A 907 -1.03 -12.73 -77.46
N CYS A 908 -0.93 -13.61 -78.44
CA CYS A 908 -1.95 -14.64 -78.68
C CYS A 908 -1.84 -15.81 -77.69
N ALA A 909 -0.65 -16.13 -77.20
CA ALA A 909 -0.44 -16.87 -75.96
C ALA A 909 -0.40 -15.88 -74.78
N TYR A 910 -0.67 -16.35 -73.55
CA TYR A 910 -0.74 -15.47 -72.39
C TYR A 910 -0.39 -16.19 -71.10
N GLU A 911 0.11 -15.41 -70.15
CA GLU A 911 0.23 -15.78 -68.73
C GLU A 911 0.08 -14.53 -67.84
N SER A 912 -0.05 -14.77 -66.53
CA SER A 912 -0.05 -13.71 -65.55
C SER A 912 1.34 -13.52 -64.96
N HIS A 913 1.80 -12.28 -64.96
CA HIS A 913 3.12 -11.89 -64.46
C HIS A 913 2.96 -11.09 -63.17
N GLU A 914 3.43 -11.65 -62.06
CA GLU A 914 3.17 -11.13 -60.72
C GLU A 914 4.49 -10.80 -59.99
N LEU A 915 4.67 -9.54 -59.60
CA LEU A 915 5.80 -9.03 -58.83
C LEU A 915 5.45 -8.98 -57.35
N LEU A 916 6.21 -9.68 -56.51
CA LEU A 916 5.89 -9.92 -55.09
C LEU A 916 6.70 -9.03 -54.14
N SER A 917 7.95 -8.72 -54.49
CA SER A 917 8.81 -7.81 -53.72
C SER A 917 9.77 -7.04 -54.63
N TRP A 918 10.24 -5.87 -54.18
CA TRP A 918 11.23 -5.07 -54.90
C TRP A 918 12.07 -4.19 -53.96
N TYR A 919 13.38 -4.42 -53.98
CA TYR A 919 14.39 -3.67 -53.25
C TYR A 919 15.36 -3.01 -54.24
N VAL A 920 15.71 -1.74 -53.99
CA VAL A 920 16.75 -1.03 -54.73
C VAL A 920 17.70 -0.33 -53.76
N CYS A 921 18.99 -0.56 -53.96
CA CYS A 921 20.11 0.08 -53.28
C CYS A 921 21.01 0.73 -54.32
N PRO A 922 20.80 2.02 -54.64
CA PRO A 922 21.74 2.77 -55.44
C PRO A 922 23.04 2.99 -54.68
N ASN A 923 24.18 2.95 -55.36
CA ASN A 923 25.43 3.38 -54.74
C ASN A 923 25.40 4.91 -54.57
N PRO A 924 25.91 5.45 -53.45
CA PRO A 924 26.04 6.88 -53.27
C PRO A 924 26.78 7.53 -54.46
N PRO A 925 26.35 8.73 -54.92
CA PRO A 925 27.01 9.44 -56.01
C PRO A 925 28.51 9.63 -55.71
N ASP A 926 29.36 9.43 -56.72
CA ASP A 926 30.79 9.76 -56.59
C ASP A 926 30.95 11.28 -56.56
N PRO A 927 31.42 11.88 -55.44
CA PRO A 927 31.49 13.34 -55.27
C PRO A 927 32.50 14.00 -56.23
N THR A 928 33.31 13.23 -56.97
CA THR A 928 34.25 13.76 -57.96
C THR A 928 33.62 14.09 -59.32
N ARG A 929 32.34 13.73 -59.56
CA ARG A 929 31.65 13.97 -60.86
C ARG A 929 31.02 15.36 -61.00
N GLU A 930 30.79 16.12 -59.92
CA GLU A 930 30.15 17.45 -59.99
C GLU A 930 31.15 18.61 -60.23
N VAL A 931 32.06 18.45 -61.18
CA VAL A 931 32.84 19.58 -61.71
C VAL A 931 32.40 19.84 -63.15
N GLU A 932 31.21 20.42 -63.31
CA GLU A 932 30.93 21.19 -64.53
C GLU A 932 31.59 22.57 -64.40
N ASN A 933 32.56 22.80 -65.29
CA ASN A 933 33.18 24.10 -65.53
C ASN A 933 32.12 25.06 -66.11
N GLU A 934 31.44 25.83 -65.27
CA GLU A 934 30.81 27.07 -65.71
C GLU A 934 31.77 28.26 -65.48
N THR A 935 32.16 28.82 -66.62
CA THR A 935 32.98 30.01 -66.87
C THR A 935 32.84 31.17 -65.89
N LEU A 936 34.01 31.67 -65.45
CA LEU A 936 34.26 32.92 -64.73
C LEU A 936 33.44 34.12 -65.23
N ASN A 937 32.71 34.78 -64.31
CA ASN A 937 32.35 36.19 -64.42
C ASN A 937 33.10 37.01 -63.36
N ALA A 938 33.47 38.23 -63.75
CA ALA A 938 34.64 38.99 -63.32
C ALA A 938 34.55 39.75 -61.98
N ASP A 939 33.81 39.26 -60.97
CA ASP A 939 33.54 40.03 -59.73
C ASP A 939 34.00 39.35 -58.41
N ASN A 940 35.01 38.48 -58.44
CA ASN A 940 35.60 37.91 -57.21
C ASN A 940 36.53 38.92 -56.51
N ILE A 941 35.95 39.81 -55.71
CA ILE A 941 36.67 40.83 -54.93
C ILE A 941 37.25 40.31 -53.60
N ILE A 942 37.19 39.00 -53.35
CA ILE A 942 37.75 38.35 -52.14
C ILE A 942 38.80 37.32 -52.52
N TYR A 943 39.99 37.46 -51.93
CA TYR A 943 41.15 36.62 -52.22
C TYR A 943 42.01 36.36 -50.96
N PRO A 944 42.54 35.13 -50.74
CA PRO A 944 42.30 33.93 -51.54
C PRO A 944 40.91 33.33 -51.31
N ASN A 945 40.37 32.71 -52.34
CA ASN A 945 39.13 31.93 -52.29
C ASN A 945 39.34 30.66 -53.13
N PRO A 946 39.60 29.49 -52.51
CA PRO A 946 39.36 29.18 -51.09
C PRO A 946 40.30 29.89 -50.09
N VAL A 947 39.80 30.14 -48.87
CA VAL A 947 40.50 30.76 -47.75
C VAL A 947 40.95 29.70 -46.74
N ASP A 948 42.12 29.89 -46.13
CA ASP A 948 42.54 29.15 -44.93
C ASP A 948 42.28 30.02 -43.68
N ASP A 949 43.23 30.88 -43.33
CA ASP A 949 43.18 31.67 -42.10
C ASP A 949 42.64 33.09 -42.31
N PHE A 950 42.98 33.73 -43.44
CA PHE A 950 42.63 35.12 -43.71
C PHE A 950 42.29 35.34 -45.18
N ALA A 951 41.19 36.06 -45.44
CA ALA A 951 40.85 36.56 -46.76
C ALA A 951 40.96 38.09 -46.81
N TYR A 952 41.25 38.63 -47.98
CA TYR A 952 41.41 40.05 -48.22
C TYR A 952 40.40 40.55 -49.24
N ILE A 953 39.91 41.77 -49.01
CA ILE A 953 38.96 42.44 -49.88
C ILE A 953 39.73 43.35 -50.85
N GLN A 954 39.64 43.06 -52.14
CA GLN A 954 40.22 43.87 -53.22
C GLN A 954 39.13 44.78 -53.81
N THR A 955 39.06 46.04 -53.36
CA THR A 955 38.16 47.06 -53.92
C THR A 955 38.91 48.37 -54.14
N GLU A 956 38.43 49.22 -55.05
CA GLU A 956 38.97 50.57 -55.27
C GLU A 956 38.54 51.61 -54.22
N LYS A 957 37.53 51.30 -53.38
CA LYS A 957 36.96 52.21 -52.35
C LYS A 957 36.76 51.48 -51.03
N PHE A 958 37.25 52.06 -49.93
CA PHE A 958 37.15 51.45 -48.60
C PHE A 958 35.70 51.09 -48.23
N PRO A 959 35.43 49.84 -47.79
CA PRO A 959 34.09 49.42 -47.40
C PRO A 959 33.65 50.09 -46.10
N ILE A 960 32.39 50.51 -46.03
CA ILE A 960 31.79 51.11 -44.83
C ILE A 960 31.31 50.02 -43.87
N SER A 961 30.88 48.86 -44.39
CA SER A 961 30.52 47.69 -43.60
C SER A 961 30.88 46.38 -44.33
N VAL A 962 31.42 45.42 -43.59
CA VAL A 962 31.72 44.06 -44.06
C VAL A 962 31.05 43.06 -43.12
N LYS A 963 30.25 42.15 -43.67
CA LYS A 963 29.59 41.08 -42.94
C LYS A 963 30.05 39.72 -43.45
N LEU A 964 30.47 38.85 -42.55
CA LEU A 964 30.70 37.44 -42.83
C LEU A 964 29.48 36.65 -42.36
N ILE A 965 28.90 35.88 -43.27
CA ILE A 965 27.61 35.22 -43.10
C ILE A 965 27.81 33.73 -43.35
N ASN A 966 27.27 32.85 -42.50
CA ASN A 966 27.30 31.41 -42.76
C ASN A 966 26.23 31.00 -43.79
N ASN A 967 26.23 29.72 -44.16
CA ASN A 967 25.23 29.16 -45.09
C ASN A 967 23.79 29.14 -44.55
N LEU A 968 23.58 29.40 -43.25
CA LEU A 968 22.27 29.57 -42.61
C LEU A 968 21.79 31.03 -42.60
N GLY A 969 22.60 31.97 -43.10
CA GLY A 969 22.26 33.40 -43.14
C GLY A 969 22.62 34.17 -41.86
N GLU A 970 23.30 33.55 -40.90
CA GLU A 970 23.72 34.19 -39.66
C GLU A 970 25.01 35.01 -39.86
N VAL A 971 25.02 36.24 -39.35
CA VAL A 971 26.19 37.12 -39.39
C VAL A 971 27.18 36.71 -38.30
N LEU A 972 28.27 36.07 -38.70
CA LEU A 972 29.35 35.60 -37.84
C LEU A 972 30.34 36.70 -37.46
N LEU A 973 30.50 37.69 -38.34
CA LEU A 973 31.37 38.83 -38.13
C LEU A 973 30.75 40.06 -38.80
N GLU A 974 30.74 41.20 -38.12
CA GLU A 974 30.35 42.48 -38.70
C GLU A 974 31.40 43.53 -38.34
N LEU A 975 32.02 44.12 -39.36
CA LEU A 975 33.00 45.19 -39.22
C LEU A 975 32.39 46.48 -39.77
N ASN A 976 32.18 47.46 -38.91
CA ASN A 976 31.61 48.76 -39.26
C ASN A 976 32.68 49.86 -39.16
N ASN A 977 32.75 50.75 -40.17
CA ASN A 977 33.78 51.80 -40.30
C ASN A 977 35.23 51.28 -40.24
N SER A 978 35.47 50.12 -40.86
CA SER A 978 36.80 49.50 -40.88
C SER A 978 37.61 49.99 -42.07
N TYR A 979 38.82 50.53 -41.80
CA TYR A 979 39.85 50.74 -42.83
C TYR A 979 40.64 49.46 -43.12
N ASP A 980 40.33 48.36 -42.42
CA ASP A 980 41.00 47.06 -42.55
C ASP A 980 40.33 46.24 -43.66
N ASN A 981 41.12 45.81 -44.64
CA ASN A 981 40.69 45.00 -45.78
C ASN A 981 40.86 43.50 -45.54
N LYS A 982 41.09 43.09 -44.29
CA LYS A 982 41.34 41.71 -43.88
C LYS A 982 40.18 41.12 -43.09
N ILE A 983 39.81 39.88 -43.41
CA ILE A 983 38.77 39.11 -42.72
C ILE A 983 39.42 37.87 -42.10
N ASP A 984 39.20 37.65 -40.80
CA ASP A 984 39.73 36.51 -40.05
C ASP A 984 38.78 35.32 -40.11
N PHE A 985 39.28 34.23 -40.67
CA PHE A 985 38.58 32.96 -40.81
C PHE A 985 39.09 31.91 -39.82
N ARG A 986 40.16 32.14 -39.03
CA ARG A 986 40.85 31.10 -38.24
C ARG A 986 39.94 30.32 -37.31
N LEU A 987 38.99 30.98 -36.66
CA LEU A 987 38.08 30.35 -35.69
C LEU A 987 36.84 29.71 -36.32
N LEU A 988 36.70 29.79 -37.66
CA LEU A 988 35.56 29.24 -38.37
C LEU A 988 35.85 27.82 -38.89
N PRO A 989 34.90 26.89 -38.87
CA PRO A 989 35.11 25.55 -39.44
C PRO A 989 35.24 25.59 -40.97
N ALA A 990 35.81 24.54 -41.57
CA ALA A 990 35.74 24.32 -43.01
C ALA A 990 34.28 24.36 -43.49
N GLY A 991 34.01 25.06 -44.60
CA GLY A 991 32.65 25.28 -45.06
C GLY A 991 32.49 26.41 -46.07
N VAL A 992 31.24 26.67 -46.44
CA VAL A 992 30.87 27.77 -47.36
C VAL A 992 30.35 28.94 -46.55
N TYR A 993 30.92 30.11 -46.83
CA TYR A 993 30.56 31.39 -46.23
C TYR A 993 30.19 32.40 -47.31
N PHE A 994 29.46 33.44 -46.92
CA PHE A 994 29.14 34.57 -47.78
C PHE A 994 29.66 35.84 -47.12
N VAL A 995 30.39 36.65 -47.88
CA VAL A 995 30.84 37.96 -47.41
C VAL A 995 30.02 39.03 -48.11
N GLU A 996 29.23 39.77 -47.35
CA GLU A 996 28.52 40.97 -47.81
C GLU A 996 29.38 42.20 -47.54
N ILE A 997 29.60 43.02 -48.56
CA ILE A 997 30.38 44.26 -48.50
C ILE A 997 29.48 45.42 -48.92
N SER A 998 29.43 46.46 -48.09
CA SER A 998 28.65 47.68 -48.34
C SER A 998 29.54 48.91 -48.28
N ASN A 999 29.43 49.80 -49.27
CA ASN A 999 30.12 51.10 -49.30
C ASN A 999 29.16 52.28 -49.04
N GLY A 1000 27.97 52.02 -48.49
CA GLY A 1000 26.93 53.02 -48.23
C GLY A 1000 25.98 53.29 -49.41
N THR A 1001 26.37 52.93 -50.64
CA THR A 1001 25.54 53.10 -51.85
C THR A 1001 25.28 51.80 -52.60
N THR A 1002 26.19 50.83 -52.53
CA THR A 1002 26.07 49.52 -53.20
C THR A 1002 26.42 48.40 -52.23
N LYS A 1003 25.71 47.27 -52.35
CA LYS A 1003 25.98 46.02 -51.64
C LYS A 1003 26.41 44.92 -52.61
N ILE A 1004 27.47 44.19 -52.28
CA ILE A 1004 28.00 43.06 -53.07
C ILE A 1004 28.13 41.87 -52.12
N VAL A 1005 27.74 40.67 -52.57
CA VAL A 1005 27.86 39.42 -51.80
C VAL A 1005 28.75 38.44 -52.57
N ASN A 1006 29.80 37.93 -51.92
CA ASN A 1006 30.74 36.97 -52.48
C ASN A 1006 30.73 35.65 -51.71
N LYS A 1007 30.65 34.52 -52.40
CA LYS A 1007 30.79 33.18 -51.80
C LYS A 1007 32.26 32.89 -51.54
N VAL A 1008 32.61 32.51 -50.32
CA VAL A 1008 33.98 32.17 -49.88
C VAL A 1008 34.00 30.75 -49.32
N ILE A 1009 34.97 29.94 -49.74
CA ILE A 1009 35.11 28.55 -49.30
C ILE A 1009 36.28 28.45 -48.33
N LYS A 1010 36.07 27.91 -47.12
CA LYS A 1010 37.14 27.56 -46.20
C LYS A 1010 37.43 26.07 -46.27
N LEU A 1011 38.69 25.69 -46.54
CA LEU A 1011 39.06 24.28 -46.77
C LEU A 1011 39.37 23.49 -45.50
N ARG A 1012 39.80 24.15 -44.41
CA ARG A 1012 40.30 23.49 -43.19
C ARG A 1012 39.89 24.20 -41.94
#